data_AF-A0A518CV21-F1
#
_entry.id   AF-A0A518CV21-F1
#
_cell.length_a   1.000
_cell.length_b   1.000
_cell.length_c   1.000
_cell.angle_alpha   90.00
_cell.angle_beta   90.00
_cell.angle_gamma   90.00
#
_symmetry.space_group_name_H-M   'P 1'
#
loop_
_entity.id
_entity.type
_entity.pdbx_description
1 polymer ?
#
loop_
_entity_poly.entity_id
_entity_poly.type
_entity_poly.pdbx_seq_one_letter_code
_entity_poly.pdbx_strand_id
1 'polypeptide(L)'
;MSSETITWWNVAAADGLDWAWRAGLASLAVLAVLLIARPLLKRRLSAHAASWLWLLPLVPLVAPPVAVAGWVDPFPELPLELAARADESDAPTVGATRTAALDASSRSADDGTPGEVVADEPARATGAASGRELALEGAAAGDAGARALQADQAHSGSDAANDSESGAANDGTLGSTNGVHSPFARSNAAAVELRAATWGVLVWLAVALAGVALVLVRLARTAALVRRATGRPAAELAARFDTLARHAGLDRRVDLRLTDELESPATTGFVRATVLVPASLATELDAPALDWILRHELAHVRRRDVLVSTLVHLVRALWPLHPAVWLAPLFAERERELACDEAALAREPRADGPRAAKTLLHVLERRRSSHALATGAVPLAHPESLERRRIMKLLDPAVRASRGLSPFSALGLVVAGVGLLGSGLRPVDVPTPRVEALATDAAGSQIEAAAPVEVVALDPAPFVPAERSTAESRAEVMASAAAYLIEQQRFDGSWAATTDAGADPPKGYVRELNDPGATGLVMLALSQAPDTTPGRDQALRLGMAWLTSRFDSETGSFASSTDGPQVVQSHTFALRGWLAANEALDPVEGRDGRIAIAQRAVEFLVDARTTLGGWECAPNLESCQAQTTAWVLCALVEARDLGLTVGVREVDGGFGYLMTCFDPETGRTGFWPDIGGGLTSARYERSVDSHPPELVETHTAQAIAARLQWGRGTADDDGLILGSERLVEALPKWSIEEGSIDIYYWQAGTEAIQSFGASKAALWNQAIETALVPNHATDANGNAYWPAVGAWHVAGTEVPMTAWCLLTLQALPEGVPHASETQQPAPGESGARSSESRTPERRTPDAPTREPQTPDRHTVVASALEYLLANQSDDGRWRASTKDDAKAAAGEFDDVGVTANAILALLDAPAGFEFPGRERALSRAIAWLADQQDDETGAFILSGPSWYTNPSHARALTAWIAYHTSELAPQDSEAWLATARAAVDFCARARNPYQGWRYDYPPAGDNDSVVTGWMLSALAAARDVGLEVGREEQRGGFAVLDENFDPATGRVGYIGCGTATSRIGKKKDDFPGDAVEFPTAVALCAYRDWGVDLVEVDEHIASLALLASKPPRWSRGEGTTDSYYWAFGTDAIQVLGGALAERWNRRLESALLEHFDRDANGRAYWAAVDAWHDAGSEVAMTAMCVLALQAIEESGSDH
;
A
#
# COMPACT_ATOMS: atom_id res chain seq x y z
N MET A 1 47.77 32.79 1.91
CA MET A 1 46.93 33.52 0.93
C MET A 1 46.58 34.86 1.54
N SER A 2 46.42 35.92 0.75
CA SER A 2 46.02 37.25 1.27
C SER A 2 44.53 37.25 1.63
N SER A 3 44.07 38.22 2.43
CA SER A 3 42.64 38.42 2.70
C SER A 3 41.84 38.61 1.41
N GLU A 4 42.42 39.31 0.42
CA GLU A 4 41.87 39.51 -0.92
C GLU A 4 41.66 38.20 -1.70
N THR A 5 42.51 37.19 -1.48
CA THR A 5 42.27 35.86 -2.11
C THR A 5 41.10 35.14 -1.47
N ILE A 6 40.82 35.38 -0.18
CA ILE A 6 39.71 34.75 0.55
C ILE A 6 38.38 35.44 0.21
N THR A 7 38.35 36.78 0.11
CA THR A 7 37.14 37.50 -0.32
C THR A 7 36.75 37.16 -1.76
N TRP A 8 37.72 37.04 -2.68
CA TRP A 8 37.43 36.64 -4.06
C TRP A 8 36.85 35.22 -4.16
N TRP A 9 37.38 34.27 -3.39
CA TRP A 9 36.82 32.92 -3.29
C TRP A 9 35.42 32.90 -2.68
N ASN A 10 35.16 33.70 -1.64
CA ASN A 10 33.83 33.75 -1.00
C ASN A 10 32.76 34.34 -1.94
N VAL A 11 33.09 35.38 -2.73
CA VAL A 11 32.18 35.95 -3.74
C VAL A 11 31.92 34.93 -4.85
N ALA A 12 32.98 34.38 -5.46
CA ALA A 12 32.84 33.38 -6.52
C ALA A 12 32.10 32.10 -6.07
N ALA A 13 32.22 31.71 -4.80
CA ALA A 13 31.45 30.61 -4.22
C ALA A 13 29.97 30.98 -4.04
N ALA A 14 29.66 32.19 -3.55
CA ALA A 14 28.29 32.67 -3.39
C ALA A 14 27.56 32.75 -4.75
N ASP A 15 28.20 33.37 -5.76
CA ASP A 15 27.66 33.48 -7.12
C ASP A 15 27.46 32.09 -7.77
N GLY A 16 28.39 31.16 -7.51
CA GLY A 16 28.29 29.77 -7.98
C GLY A 16 27.15 28.98 -7.33
N LEU A 17 26.90 29.18 -6.04
CA LEU A 17 25.78 28.57 -5.30
C LEU A 17 24.43 29.16 -5.71
N ASP A 18 24.34 30.48 -5.93
CA ASP A 18 23.13 31.14 -6.43
C ASP A 18 22.80 30.68 -7.86
N TRP A 19 23.80 30.59 -8.76
CA TRP A 19 23.61 29.97 -10.08
C TRP A 19 23.12 28.53 -9.95
N ALA A 20 23.73 27.72 -9.08
CA ALA A 20 23.36 26.31 -8.91
C ALA A 20 21.91 26.14 -8.44
N TRP A 21 21.46 26.97 -7.50
CA TRP A 21 20.06 26.97 -7.05
C TRP A 21 19.10 27.43 -8.14
N ARG A 22 19.39 28.51 -8.85
CA ARG A 22 18.54 29.01 -9.95
C ARG A 22 18.46 28.02 -11.12
N ALA A 23 19.58 27.38 -11.48
CA ALA A 23 19.63 26.31 -12.48
C ALA A 23 18.82 25.09 -12.04
N GLY A 24 18.90 24.72 -10.75
CA GLY A 24 18.09 23.67 -10.15
C GLY A 24 16.59 23.94 -10.23
N LEU A 25 16.15 25.12 -9.82
CA LEU A 25 14.74 25.53 -9.86
C LEU A 25 14.21 25.62 -11.31
N ALA A 26 15.00 26.17 -12.24
CA ALA A 26 14.64 26.21 -13.66
C ALA A 26 14.52 24.80 -14.28
N SER A 27 15.41 23.87 -13.90
CA SER A 27 15.35 22.47 -14.32
C SER A 27 14.05 21.79 -13.86
N LEU A 28 13.65 21.99 -12.60
CA LEU A 28 12.40 21.45 -12.04
C LEU A 28 11.15 22.09 -12.69
N ALA A 29 11.16 23.39 -12.93
CA ALA A 29 10.05 24.09 -13.59
C ALA A 29 9.82 23.57 -15.03
N VAL A 30 10.89 23.40 -15.81
CA VAL A 30 10.80 22.81 -17.17
C VAL A 30 10.31 21.37 -17.11
N LEU A 31 10.78 20.55 -16.14
CA LEU A 31 10.29 19.18 -15.97
C LEU A 31 8.80 19.14 -15.64
N ALA A 32 8.33 19.98 -14.72
CA ALA A 32 6.92 20.05 -14.33
C ALA A 32 6.02 20.44 -15.51
N VAL A 33 6.41 21.46 -16.29
CA VAL A 33 5.68 21.87 -17.51
C VAL A 33 5.60 20.73 -18.53
N LEU A 34 6.68 19.95 -18.73
CA LEU A 34 6.68 18.81 -19.65
C LEU A 34 5.84 17.63 -19.15
N LEU A 35 5.80 17.38 -17.84
CA LEU A 35 4.94 16.37 -17.22
C LEU A 35 3.45 16.74 -17.37
N ILE A 36 3.08 17.99 -17.12
CA ILE A 36 1.71 18.51 -17.28
C ILE A 36 1.29 18.49 -18.76
N ALA A 37 2.14 18.95 -19.67
CA ALA A 37 1.84 19.00 -21.10
C ALA A 37 1.87 17.61 -21.80
N ARG A 38 2.35 16.56 -21.12
CA ARG A 38 2.56 15.20 -21.65
C ARG A 38 1.39 14.63 -22.47
N PRO A 39 0.09 14.78 -22.09
CA PRO A 39 -1.04 14.26 -22.89
C PRO A 39 -1.21 14.98 -24.23
N LEU A 40 -0.95 16.30 -24.27
CA LEU A 40 -1.07 17.13 -25.46
C LEU A 40 0.12 16.91 -26.40
N LEU A 41 1.33 16.82 -25.84
CA LEU A 41 2.57 16.57 -26.58
C LEU A 41 2.53 15.23 -27.33
N LYS A 42 2.02 14.17 -26.67
CA LYS A 42 1.81 12.83 -27.27
C LYS A 42 1.01 12.85 -28.58
N ARG A 43 0.07 13.80 -28.76
CA ARG A 43 -0.83 13.86 -29.93
C ARG A 43 -0.30 14.69 -31.11
N ARG A 44 0.83 15.40 -30.97
CA ARG A 44 1.30 16.37 -32.00
C ARG A 44 2.81 16.38 -32.31
N LEU A 45 3.63 15.65 -31.56
CA LEU A 45 5.07 15.54 -31.80
C LEU A 45 5.46 14.14 -32.29
N SER A 46 6.45 14.07 -33.18
CA SER A 46 7.13 12.80 -33.50
C SER A 46 7.97 12.32 -32.31
N ALA A 47 8.23 11.01 -32.21
CA ALA A 47 9.08 10.47 -31.15
C ALA A 47 10.48 11.12 -31.16
N HIS A 48 10.99 11.48 -32.35
CA HIS A 48 12.25 12.21 -32.49
C HIS A 48 12.21 13.57 -31.77
N ALA A 49 11.18 14.39 -32.01
CA ALA A 49 11.03 15.68 -31.33
C ALA A 49 10.80 15.53 -29.83
N ALA A 50 9.99 14.55 -29.41
CA ALA A 50 9.75 14.24 -28.00
C ALA A 50 11.03 13.81 -27.27
N SER A 51 11.89 13.00 -27.90
CA SER A 51 13.15 12.54 -27.29
C SER A 51 14.13 13.68 -26.94
N TRP A 52 14.15 14.75 -27.73
CA TRP A 52 14.93 15.97 -27.42
C TRP A 52 14.22 16.86 -26.40
N LEU A 53 12.89 16.95 -26.47
CA LEU A 53 12.08 17.75 -25.54
C LEU A 53 12.29 17.30 -24.08
N TRP A 54 12.33 15.99 -23.84
CA TRP A 54 12.62 15.42 -22.51
C TRP A 54 14.05 15.64 -22.01
N LEU A 55 14.98 16.17 -22.82
CA LEU A 55 16.32 16.55 -22.37
C LEU A 55 16.43 18.04 -22.01
N LEU A 56 15.41 18.86 -22.30
CA LEU A 56 15.41 20.29 -21.92
C LEU A 56 15.56 20.56 -20.41
N PRO A 57 15.02 19.76 -19.47
CA PRO A 57 15.28 19.94 -18.04
C PRO A 57 16.77 19.88 -17.67
N LEU A 58 17.63 19.25 -18.48
CA LEU A 58 19.06 19.12 -18.21
C LEU A 58 19.86 20.35 -18.68
N VAL A 59 19.31 21.20 -19.54
CA VAL A 59 20.03 22.34 -20.15
C VAL A 59 20.46 23.39 -19.10
N PRO A 60 19.62 23.81 -18.13
CA PRO A 60 20.05 24.74 -17.07
C PRO A 60 21.23 24.22 -16.26
N LEU A 61 21.29 22.90 -16.00
CA LEU A 61 22.30 22.25 -15.17
C LEU A 61 23.71 22.14 -15.84
N VAL A 62 23.82 22.57 -17.11
CA VAL A 62 25.03 22.46 -17.95
C VAL A 62 25.48 23.82 -18.51
N ALA A 63 24.68 24.87 -18.39
CA ALA A 63 24.95 26.19 -18.96
C ALA A 63 25.42 27.20 -17.89
N PRO A 64 26.74 27.46 -17.74
CA PRO A 64 27.25 28.51 -16.85
C PRO A 64 26.88 29.91 -17.38
N PRO A 65 26.82 30.94 -16.51
CA PRO A 65 26.11 32.21 -16.78
C PRO A 65 26.77 33.18 -17.79
N VAL A 66 27.77 32.75 -18.55
CA VAL A 66 28.66 33.63 -19.36
C VAL A 66 28.03 34.05 -20.71
N ALA A 67 26.80 33.62 -21.04
CA ALA A 67 26.19 33.81 -22.37
C ALA A 67 24.76 34.39 -22.38
N VAL A 68 24.22 34.89 -21.26
CA VAL A 68 22.84 35.44 -21.19
C VAL A 68 22.80 36.93 -20.81
N ALA A 69 23.92 37.51 -20.37
CA ALA A 69 24.09 38.93 -20.00
C ALA A 69 23.95 39.95 -21.16
N GLY A 70 23.31 39.57 -22.27
CA GLY A 70 23.00 40.44 -23.40
C GLY A 70 21.57 40.28 -23.94
N TRP A 71 20.66 39.64 -23.17
CA TRP A 71 19.26 39.41 -23.57
C TRP A 71 18.22 40.01 -22.61
N VAL A 72 18.59 40.35 -21.37
CA VAL A 72 17.74 41.10 -20.43
C VAL A 72 18.62 42.07 -19.66
N ASP A 73 18.62 43.33 -20.09
CA ASP A 73 19.21 44.45 -19.33
C ASP A 73 18.34 45.72 -19.47
N PRO A 74 17.20 45.78 -18.74
CA PRO A 74 16.54 47.04 -18.42
C PRO A 74 17.15 47.62 -17.13
N PHE A 75 17.65 48.85 -17.23
CA PHE A 75 18.26 49.68 -16.17
C PHE A 75 19.74 49.38 -15.82
N PRO A 76 20.70 50.04 -16.51
CA PRO A 76 22.05 50.22 -15.96
C PRO A 76 22.00 51.06 -14.68
N GLU A 77 22.83 50.70 -13.69
CA GLU A 77 22.87 51.40 -12.41
C GLU A 77 23.41 52.83 -12.52
N LEU A 78 22.83 53.74 -11.73
CA LEU A 78 23.35 55.09 -11.48
C LEU A 78 23.94 55.16 -10.07
N PRO A 79 25.19 55.65 -9.87
CA PRO A 79 25.82 55.64 -8.55
C PRO A 79 25.12 56.55 -7.52
N LEU A 80 25.05 56.07 -6.27
CA LEU A 80 24.69 56.88 -5.11
C LEU A 80 25.88 57.74 -4.67
N GLU A 81 25.80 59.06 -4.81
CA GLU A 81 26.61 60.00 -4.02
C GLU A 81 25.85 61.29 -3.64
N LEU A 82 26.28 61.85 -2.51
CA LEU A 82 26.01 63.20 -1.98
C LEU A 82 24.56 63.57 -1.58
N ALA A 83 24.44 63.95 -0.31
CA ALA A 83 23.24 64.53 0.27
C ALA A 83 23.34 66.06 0.39
N ALA A 84 22.25 66.78 0.14
CA ALA A 84 21.99 68.11 0.70
C ALA A 84 20.50 68.47 0.63
N ARG A 85 20.06 69.38 1.52
CA ARG A 85 18.77 70.07 1.42
C ARG A 85 18.86 71.20 0.38
N ALA A 86 17.78 71.47 -0.37
CA ALA A 86 17.03 72.73 -0.27
C ALA A 86 15.96 72.91 -1.38
N ASP A 87 14.75 73.29 -0.93
CA ASP A 87 13.76 74.19 -1.56
C ASP A 87 13.18 74.01 -2.98
N GLU A 88 12.08 74.74 -3.18
CA GLU A 88 11.21 74.79 -4.35
C GLU A 88 11.79 75.63 -5.50
N SER A 89 11.48 75.28 -6.76
CA SER A 89 10.71 76.14 -7.69
C SER A 89 10.69 75.63 -9.16
N ASP A 90 9.59 75.95 -9.83
CA ASP A 90 9.37 76.16 -11.27
C ASP A 90 9.92 75.19 -12.37
N ALA A 91 8.98 74.80 -13.23
CA ALA A 91 9.21 74.32 -14.60
C ALA A 91 8.76 75.44 -15.60
N PRO A 92 8.80 75.29 -16.95
CA PRO A 92 9.14 74.12 -17.79
C PRO A 92 9.94 74.48 -19.09
N THR A 93 9.84 73.58 -20.10
CA THR A 93 9.91 73.81 -21.57
C THR A 93 11.23 73.89 -22.38
N VAL A 94 11.37 72.90 -23.28
CA VAL A 94 11.72 73.01 -24.74
C VAL A 94 13.09 73.58 -25.18
N GLY A 95 13.83 72.84 -26.03
CA GLY A 95 14.95 73.42 -26.80
C GLY A 95 15.77 72.45 -27.67
N ALA A 96 15.54 72.45 -28.98
CA ALA A 96 16.11 71.52 -29.97
C ALA A 96 17.62 71.70 -30.35
N THR A 97 18.25 70.59 -30.79
CA THR A 97 19.32 70.47 -31.83
C THR A 97 20.78 70.92 -31.63
N ARG A 98 21.68 70.13 -32.29
CA ARG A 98 22.79 70.53 -33.21
C ARG A 98 24.30 70.40 -32.81
N THR A 99 24.94 69.37 -33.37
CA THR A 99 26.22 69.36 -34.14
C THR A 99 27.63 69.64 -33.53
N ALA A 100 28.64 69.07 -34.25
CA ALA A 100 30.11 69.20 -34.19
C ALA A 100 30.83 68.21 -33.23
N ALA A 101 31.85 67.38 -33.58
CA ALA A 101 32.80 67.20 -34.71
C ALA A 101 34.25 67.70 -34.47
N LEU A 102 35.21 67.15 -35.22
CA LEU A 102 36.70 67.31 -35.16
C LEU A 102 37.41 66.49 -34.05
N ASP A 103 38.70 66.14 -34.10
CA ASP A 103 39.63 65.62 -35.16
C ASP A 103 41.03 65.37 -34.52
N ALA A 104 42.03 64.66 -35.07
CA ALA A 104 42.12 63.50 -35.98
C ALA A 104 43.62 63.09 -36.18
N SER A 105 43.90 61.86 -36.67
CA SER A 105 45.19 61.40 -37.27
C SER A 105 46.41 61.21 -36.32
N SER A 106 47.50 60.47 -36.61
CA SER A 106 47.77 59.34 -37.54
C SER A 106 49.20 58.72 -37.38
N ARG A 107 49.43 57.51 -37.93
CA ARG A 107 50.71 56.92 -38.45
C ARG A 107 51.85 56.57 -37.46
N SER A 108 52.87 55.74 -37.80
CA SER A 108 53.01 54.49 -38.60
C SER A 108 54.49 53.99 -38.63
N ALA A 109 54.72 52.70 -38.91
CA ALA A 109 56.04 52.03 -39.12
C ALA A 109 56.86 51.73 -37.82
N ASP A 110 57.84 50.80 -37.77
CA ASP A 110 58.51 50.03 -38.85
C ASP A 110 59.02 48.61 -38.40
N ASP A 111 59.70 47.88 -39.29
CA ASP A 111 60.22 46.49 -39.20
C ASP A 111 61.33 46.18 -38.13
N GLY A 112 61.59 44.89 -37.85
CA GLY A 112 62.96 44.40 -37.55
C GLY A 112 63.20 43.26 -36.52
N THR A 113 63.81 42.15 -36.97
CA THR A 113 64.62 41.13 -36.21
C THR A 113 65.98 40.95 -36.94
N PRO A 114 67.06 40.20 -36.51
CA PRO A 114 67.17 39.11 -35.49
C PRO A 114 68.52 39.01 -34.68
N GLY A 115 68.75 37.88 -33.95
CA GLY A 115 70.07 37.37 -33.42
C GLY A 115 70.33 37.53 -31.89
N GLU A 116 71.21 36.78 -31.19
CA GLU A 116 71.97 35.52 -31.46
C GLU A 116 72.65 34.93 -30.16
N VAL A 117 72.78 33.58 -30.01
CA VAL A 117 73.60 32.76 -29.02
C VAL A 117 73.51 33.08 -27.48
N VAL A 118 74.17 32.44 -26.46
CA VAL A 118 75.17 31.33 -26.29
C VAL A 118 74.98 30.58 -24.91
N ALA A 119 75.32 29.27 -24.84
CA ALA A 119 75.86 28.39 -23.73
C ALA A 119 75.34 28.47 -22.23
N ASP A 120 75.59 27.53 -21.29
CA ASP A 120 76.43 26.29 -21.24
C ASP A 120 75.88 25.21 -20.23
N GLU A 121 76.47 24.01 -20.20
CA GLU A 121 76.26 22.91 -19.20
C GLU A 121 77.59 22.65 -18.41
N PRO A 122 77.94 21.53 -17.68
CA PRO A 122 77.28 20.23 -17.45
C PRO A 122 77.35 19.63 -15.99
N ALA A 123 76.82 18.39 -15.87
CA ALA A 123 77.42 17.21 -15.18
C ALA A 123 77.09 16.76 -13.71
N ARG A 124 76.47 15.55 -13.66
CA ARG A 124 76.77 14.35 -12.81
C ARG A 124 76.42 14.33 -11.28
N ALA A 125 76.24 13.16 -10.62
CA ALA A 125 75.78 11.79 -11.02
C ALA A 125 75.68 10.84 -9.79
N THR A 126 74.98 9.69 -9.94
CA THR A 126 74.97 8.44 -9.10
C THR A 126 74.42 8.54 -7.66
N GLY A 127 73.86 7.48 -7.03
CA GLY A 127 73.55 6.08 -7.45
C GLY A 127 72.43 5.49 -6.55
N ALA A 128 71.60 4.53 -6.99
CA ALA A 128 71.82 3.05 -6.96
C ALA A 128 71.63 2.39 -5.57
N ALA A 129 71.04 1.20 -5.38
CA ALA A 129 70.20 0.31 -6.22
C ALA A 129 69.63 -0.87 -5.37
N SER A 130 68.66 -1.63 -5.92
CA SER A 130 68.12 -2.93 -5.43
C SER A 130 67.30 -2.93 -4.11
N GLY A 131 66.36 -3.87 -3.86
CA GLY A 131 65.92 -4.98 -4.71
C GLY A 131 64.70 -5.79 -4.19
N ARG A 132 64.33 -6.78 -5.03
CA ARG A 132 63.43 -7.96 -4.91
C ARG A 132 63.47 -8.68 -3.53
N GLU A 133 62.52 -9.52 -3.08
CA GLU A 133 61.28 -10.15 -3.61
C GLU A 133 60.48 -10.79 -2.43
N LEU A 134 59.25 -11.29 -2.67
CA LEU A 134 58.55 -12.50 -2.09
C LEU A 134 58.75 -12.94 -0.61
N ALA A 135 57.83 -13.59 0.11
CA ALA A 135 56.37 -13.84 0.02
C ALA A 135 55.88 -14.64 1.28
N LEU A 136 54.55 -14.68 1.51
CA LEU A 136 53.75 -15.71 2.19
C LEU A 136 53.93 -16.07 3.71
N GLU A 137 52.78 -16.04 4.40
CA GLU A 137 52.23 -17.02 5.36
C GLU A 137 52.70 -17.18 6.84
N GLY A 138 51.67 -17.23 7.72
CA GLY A 138 51.66 -17.88 9.05
C GLY A 138 52.11 -17.05 10.27
N ALA A 139 51.69 -17.34 11.51
CA ALA A 139 50.49 -18.04 12.01
C ALA A 139 50.31 -17.82 13.54
N ALA A 140 49.05 -17.83 14.02
CA ALA A 140 48.55 -18.18 15.36
C ALA A 140 49.25 -17.76 16.70
N ALA A 141 48.46 -17.07 17.54
CA ALA A 141 48.24 -17.28 19.01
C ALA A 141 49.40 -17.18 20.05
N GLY A 142 49.06 -16.85 21.32
CA GLY A 142 49.90 -17.29 22.46
C GLY A 142 50.07 -16.46 23.75
N ASP A 143 49.01 -15.94 24.39
CA ASP A 143 48.78 -15.95 25.86
C ASP A 143 49.72 -15.26 26.91
N ALA A 144 49.13 -15.02 28.10
CA ALA A 144 49.69 -14.96 29.47
C ALA A 144 50.56 -13.78 29.99
N GLY A 145 50.17 -13.29 31.19
CA GLY A 145 51.08 -12.73 32.20
C GLY A 145 51.00 -11.21 32.51
N ALA A 146 50.96 -10.71 33.74
CA ALA A 146 50.17 -10.98 34.96
C ALA A 146 50.84 -10.29 36.18
N ARG A 147 50.08 -9.57 37.03
CA ARG A 147 50.44 -9.02 38.37
C ARG A 147 51.50 -7.89 38.41
N ALA A 148 51.61 -7.06 39.45
CA ALA A 148 50.67 -6.52 40.46
C ALA A 148 51.42 -5.52 41.36
N LEU A 149 50.74 -4.60 42.06
CA LEU A 149 50.93 -4.25 43.50
C LEU A 149 50.08 -3.04 43.94
N GLN A 150 49.77 -2.99 45.25
CA GLN A 150 49.14 -1.86 45.95
C GLN A 150 50.17 -1.16 46.86
N ALA A 151 49.90 0.09 47.23
CA ALA A 151 50.45 0.79 48.39
C ALA A 151 49.39 1.78 48.93
N ASP A 152 49.49 2.20 50.19
CA ASP A 152 48.37 2.78 50.97
C ASP A 152 48.78 4.03 51.79
N GLN A 153 47.77 4.83 52.17
CA GLN A 153 47.71 5.92 53.17
C GLN A 153 48.48 7.25 53.00
N ALA A 154 47.75 8.35 53.21
CA ALA A 154 48.12 9.45 54.12
C ALA A 154 46.86 10.28 54.51
N HIS A 155 46.90 11.01 55.63
CA HIS A 155 45.76 11.75 56.20
C HIS A 155 46.19 13.02 56.96
N SER A 156 45.53 14.17 56.73
CA SER A 156 45.44 15.37 57.61
C SER A 156 44.61 16.45 56.88
N GLY A 157 43.43 16.88 57.34
CA GLY A 157 43.22 17.98 58.33
C GLY A 157 43.08 19.34 57.60
N SER A 158 42.32 20.36 58.04
CA SER A 158 41.33 20.58 59.13
C SER A 158 40.53 21.86 58.77
N ASP A 159 39.49 22.37 59.44
CA ASP A 159 38.86 22.08 60.75
C ASP A 159 37.34 22.46 60.72
N ALA A 160 36.65 22.53 61.87
CA ALA A 160 35.20 22.68 62.03
C ALA A 160 34.63 24.11 62.25
N ALA A 161 33.31 24.30 62.05
CA ALA A 161 32.41 25.12 62.90
C ALA A 161 30.92 24.88 62.57
N ASN A 162 30.03 25.15 63.54
CA ASN A 162 28.57 24.95 63.47
C ASN A 162 27.83 26.30 63.46
N ASP A 163 26.61 26.35 62.90
CA ASP A 163 25.38 26.90 63.54
C ASP A 163 24.31 27.34 62.52
N SER A 164 23.07 27.39 63.00
CA SER A 164 21.85 27.74 62.25
C SER A 164 21.43 29.20 62.45
N GLU A 165 20.76 29.81 61.46
CA GLU A 165 19.44 30.44 61.71
C GLU A 165 18.67 30.81 60.43
N SER A 166 17.37 31.06 60.60
CA SER A 166 16.42 31.55 59.58
C SER A 166 16.40 33.08 59.49
N GLY A 167 16.15 33.68 58.31
CA GLY A 167 15.98 35.14 58.25
C GLY A 167 15.47 35.73 56.93
N ALA A 168 14.20 36.12 56.95
CA ALA A 168 13.47 37.02 56.04
C ALA A 168 14.22 38.07 55.18
N ALA A 169 13.80 38.13 53.90
CA ALA A 169 13.22 39.29 53.21
C ALA A 169 14.03 40.56 52.81
N ASN A 170 13.71 41.00 51.57
CA ASN A 170 13.53 42.37 51.07
C ASN A 170 14.69 43.33 50.72
N ASP A 171 14.46 43.99 49.57
CA ASP A 171 14.89 45.33 49.13
C ASP A 171 16.39 45.69 49.00
N GLY A 172 16.74 46.35 47.89
CA GLY A 172 18.13 46.73 47.60
C GLY A 172 18.42 47.26 46.18
N THR A 173 17.56 48.15 45.67
CA THR A 173 17.58 48.76 44.32
C THR A 173 18.92 49.36 43.86
N LEU A 174 19.11 49.46 42.54
CA LEU A 174 20.11 50.25 41.76
C LEU A 174 21.45 49.55 41.42
N GLY A 175 21.83 49.56 40.13
CA GLY A 175 23.16 49.05 39.71
C GLY A 175 23.40 48.85 38.20
N SER A 176 23.07 49.81 37.33
CA SER A 176 23.40 49.69 35.89
C SER A 176 24.91 49.74 35.64
N THR A 177 25.48 48.67 35.09
CA THR A 177 26.82 48.67 34.46
C THR A 177 26.80 47.83 33.18
N ASN A 178 27.14 48.45 32.04
CA ASN A 178 27.28 47.77 30.75
C ASN A 178 28.58 46.94 30.72
N GLY A 179 28.54 45.71 30.19
CA GLY A 179 29.71 44.82 30.21
C GLY A 179 29.72 43.70 29.14
N VAL A 180 30.13 44.04 27.92
CA VAL A 180 30.78 43.13 26.93
C VAL A 180 30.08 41.78 26.63
N HIS A 181 29.25 41.74 25.58
CA HIS A 181 29.03 40.49 24.85
C HIS A 181 30.33 40.03 24.19
N SER A 182 30.79 38.81 24.47
CA SER A 182 32.06 38.32 23.91
C SER A 182 31.96 38.02 22.41
N PRO A 183 33.00 38.30 21.60
CA PRO A 183 33.03 37.92 20.18
C PRO A 183 33.01 36.39 19.95
N PHE A 184 33.37 35.61 20.96
CA PHE A 184 33.68 34.17 20.86
C PHE A 184 32.47 33.28 20.55
N ALA A 185 31.27 33.68 20.97
CA ALA A 185 30.05 32.94 20.70
C ALA A 185 29.70 32.92 19.20
N ARG A 186 29.90 34.06 18.51
CA ARG A 186 29.61 34.18 17.07
C ARG A 186 30.66 33.54 16.17
N SER A 187 31.93 33.49 16.59
CA SER A 187 32.96 32.78 15.82
C SER A 187 32.74 31.26 15.78
N ASN A 188 32.22 30.66 16.86
CA ASN A 188 32.01 29.22 16.92
C ASN A 188 30.84 28.76 16.04
N ALA A 189 29.72 29.49 15.99
CA ALA A 189 28.60 29.18 15.10
C ALA A 189 29.03 29.23 13.62
N ALA A 190 29.64 30.34 13.19
CA ALA A 190 30.14 30.50 11.82
C ALA A 190 31.21 29.45 11.46
N ALA A 191 32.04 29.03 12.42
CA ALA A 191 33.02 27.96 12.21
C ALA A 191 32.38 26.57 12.07
N VAL A 192 31.23 26.31 12.70
CA VAL A 192 30.46 25.06 12.53
C VAL A 192 29.75 25.05 11.18
N GLU A 193 29.09 26.15 10.79
CA GLU A 193 28.44 26.28 9.49
C GLU A 193 29.43 26.15 8.34
N LEU A 194 30.58 26.84 8.41
CA LEU A 194 31.63 26.74 7.40
C LEU A 194 32.21 25.31 7.30
N ARG A 195 32.33 24.60 8.41
CA ARG A 195 32.74 23.17 8.42
C ARG A 195 31.69 22.29 7.78
N ALA A 196 30.41 22.47 8.09
CA ALA A 196 29.30 21.71 7.51
C ALA A 196 29.22 21.92 5.98
N ALA A 197 29.30 23.16 5.52
CA ALA A 197 29.35 23.49 4.10
C ALA A 197 30.59 22.86 3.40
N THR A 198 31.76 22.92 4.04
CA THR A 198 32.99 22.29 3.53
C THR A 198 32.83 20.78 3.38
N TRP A 199 32.28 20.09 4.39
CA TRP A 199 31.99 18.67 4.31
C TRP A 199 30.95 18.33 3.24
N GLY A 200 29.89 19.14 3.09
CA GLY A 200 28.91 18.98 2.01
C GLY A 200 29.53 19.04 0.62
N VAL A 201 30.40 20.02 0.37
CA VAL A 201 31.14 20.16 -0.90
C VAL A 201 32.10 18.98 -1.12
N LEU A 202 32.80 18.52 -0.08
CA LEU A 202 33.71 17.36 -0.17
C LEU A 202 32.96 16.05 -0.46
N VAL A 203 31.80 15.83 0.17
CA VAL A 203 30.93 14.66 -0.08
C VAL A 203 30.36 14.70 -1.49
N TRP A 204 29.82 15.85 -1.93
CA TRP A 204 29.35 16.03 -3.31
C TRP A 204 30.47 15.77 -4.32
N LEU A 205 31.66 16.32 -4.11
CA LEU A 205 32.82 16.14 -4.99
C LEU A 205 33.25 14.67 -5.03
N ALA A 206 33.25 13.96 -3.90
CA ALA A 206 33.58 12.54 -3.85
C ALA A 206 32.57 11.68 -4.64
N VAL A 207 31.27 11.94 -4.47
CA VAL A 207 30.21 11.25 -5.25
C VAL A 207 30.31 11.58 -6.74
N ALA A 208 30.57 12.84 -7.10
CA ALA A 208 30.72 13.26 -8.49
C ALA A 208 31.95 12.64 -9.16
N LEU A 209 33.09 12.58 -8.47
CA LEU A 209 34.29 11.90 -8.94
C LEU A 209 34.07 10.39 -9.10
N ALA A 210 33.38 9.74 -8.16
CA ALA A 210 33.00 8.33 -8.29
C ALA A 210 32.07 8.07 -9.48
N GLY A 211 31.08 8.95 -9.70
CA GLY A 211 30.18 8.89 -10.85
C GLY A 211 30.91 9.06 -12.19
N VAL A 212 31.81 10.05 -12.29
CA VAL A 212 32.65 10.27 -13.49
C VAL A 212 33.60 9.09 -13.71
N ALA A 213 34.21 8.54 -12.65
CA ALA A 213 35.05 7.34 -12.75
C ALA A 213 34.24 6.13 -13.26
N LEU A 214 33.00 5.93 -12.81
CA LEU A 214 32.12 4.88 -13.32
C LEU A 214 31.80 5.06 -14.81
N VAL A 215 31.57 6.30 -15.28
CA VAL A 215 31.39 6.59 -16.72
C VAL A 215 32.66 6.27 -17.50
N LEU A 216 33.84 6.66 -17.02
CA LEU A 216 35.13 6.35 -17.65
C LEU A 216 35.39 4.83 -17.71
N VAL A 217 35.07 4.08 -16.63
CA VAL A 217 35.17 2.62 -16.61
C VAL A 217 34.21 1.96 -17.60
N ARG A 218 32.97 2.46 -17.74
CA ARG A 218 32.02 1.99 -18.77
C ARG A 218 32.60 2.22 -20.18
N LEU A 219 33.09 3.42 -20.47
CA LEU A 219 33.72 3.72 -21.77
C LEU A 219 34.97 2.85 -22.04
N ALA A 220 35.79 2.59 -21.03
CA ALA A 220 36.95 1.72 -21.14
C ALA A 220 36.57 0.25 -21.41
N ARG A 221 35.54 -0.28 -20.71
CA ARG A 221 35.00 -1.62 -20.94
C ARG A 221 34.44 -1.76 -22.36
N THR A 222 33.65 -0.80 -22.84
CA THR A 222 33.12 -0.80 -24.21
C THR A 222 34.24 -0.67 -25.25
N ALA A 223 35.28 0.13 -24.99
CA ALA A 223 36.45 0.21 -25.86
C ALA A 223 37.28 -1.09 -25.88
N ALA A 224 37.31 -1.86 -24.78
CA ALA A 224 37.94 -3.18 -24.73
C ALA A 224 37.11 -4.23 -25.51
N LEU A 225 35.79 -4.26 -25.33
CA LEU A 225 34.85 -5.08 -26.11
C LEU A 225 35.02 -4.85 -27.63
N VAL A 226 35.04 -3.60 -28.08
CA VAL A 226 35.26 -3.27 -29.52
C VAL A 226 36.64 -3.74 -30.02
N ARG A 227 37.66 -3.82 -29.17
CA ARG A 227 38.98 -4.38 -29.53
C ARG A 227 38.97 -5.91 -29.60
N ARG A 228 38.20 -6.59 -28.76
CA ARG A 228 38.05 -8.06 -28.76
C ARG A 228 37.11 -8.57 -29.85
N ALA A 229 36.12 -7.78 -30.24
CA ALA A 229 35.26 -8.01 -31.40
C ALA A 229 36.07 -7.94 -32.71
N THR A 230 36.79 -9.01 -33.04
CA THR A 230 37.62 -9.13 -34.26
C THR A 230 36.88 -9.76 -35.43
N GLY A 231 35.67 -10.29 -35.21
CA GLY A 231 34.82 -10.87 -36.25
C GLY A 231 34.49 -9.83 -37.32
N ARG A 232 34.98 -10.04 -38.54
CA ARG A 232 34.57 -9.24 -39.70
C ARG A 232 33.39 -9.91 -40.39
N PRO A 233 32.34 -9.17 -40.78
CA PRO A 233 31.26 -9.73 -41.58
C PRO A 233 31.77 -10.26 -42.92
N ALA A 234 31.09 -11.27 -43.47
CA ALA A 234 31.33 -11.75 -44.82
C ALA A 234 31.15 -10.61 -45.85
N ALA A 235 31.84 -10.70 -47.00
CA ALA A 235 31.89 -9.62 -47.99
C ALA A 235 30.51 -9.16 -48.48
N GLU A 236 29.55 -10.08 -48.57
CA GLU A 236 28.15 -9.79 -48.91
C GLU A 236 27.45 -8.96 -47.83
N LEU A 237 27.52 -9.37 -46.56
CA LEU A 237 26.95 -8.63 -45.43
C LEU A 237 27.62 -7.25 -45.25
N ALA A 238 28.93 -7.15 -45.53
CA ALA A 238 29.65 -5.88 -45.53
C ALA A 238 29.14 -4.93 -46.63
N ALA A 239 29.06 -5.40 -47.88
CA ALA A 239 28.57 -4.59 -49.01
C ALA A 239 27.09 -4.19 -48.85
N ARG A 240 26.30 -5.05 -48.20
CA ARG A 240 24.91 -4.79 -47.80
C ARG A 240 24.82 -3.69 -46.75
N PHE A 241 25.61 -3.79 -45.67
CA PHE A 241 25.69 -2.75 -44.63
C PHE A 241 26.15 -1.39 -45.18
N ASP A 242 27.18 -1.36 -46.02
CA ASP A 242 27.62 -0.13 -46.71
C ASP A 242 26.51 0.49 -47.57
N THR A 243 25.59 -0.32 -48.09
CA THR A 243 24.44 0.15 -48.86
C THR A 243 23.34 0.70 -47.94
N LEU A 244 23.05 0.04 -46.81
CA LEU A 244 22.15 0.57 -45.78
C LEU A 244 22.68 1.89 -45.17
N ALA A 245 23.97 1.98 -44.87
CA ALA A 245 24.59 3.19 -44.31
C ALA A 245 24.51 4.38 -45.26
N ARG A 246 24.69 4.15 -46.58
CA ARG A 246 24.45 5.17 -47.61
C ARG A 246 22.98 5.55 -47.71
N HIS A 247 22.04 4.61 -47.68
CA HIS A 247 20.60 4.89 -47.61
C HIS A 247 20.17 5.58 -46.31
N ALA A 248 20.91 5.41 -45.20
CA ALA A 248 20.75 6.16 -43.96
C ALA A 248 21.32 7.60 -44.05
N GLY A 249 22.04 7.94 -45.12
CA GLY A 249 22.65 9.25 -45.36
C GLY A 249 23.87 9.51 -44.46
N LEU A 250 24.73 8.50 -44.27
CA LEU A 250 25.93 8.57 -43.44
C LEU A 250 27.19 8.62 -44.30
N ASP A 251 27.75 9.83 -44.48
CA ASP A 251 28.93 10.08 -45.32
C ASP A 251 30.27 9.67 -44.65
N ARG A 252 30.21 9.18 -43.40
CA ARG A 252 31.37 8.70 -42.63
C ARG A 252 31.35 7.19 -42.54
N ARG A 253 32.52 6.56 -42.64
CA ARG A 253 32.69 5.10 -42.48
C ARG A 253 32.26 4.66 -41.08
N VAL A 254 31.15 3.92 -41.02
CA VAL A 254 30.72 3.14 -39.86
C VAL A 254 31.40 1.77 -39.95
N ASP A 255 31.95 1.25 -38.86
CA ASP A 255 32.46 -0.13 -38.79
C ASP A 255 31.29 -1.08 -38.49
N LEU A 256 31.20 -2.23 -39.17
CA LEU A 256 30.36 -3.37 -38.74
C LEU A 256 31.27 -4.49 -38.25
N ARG A 257 30.97 -5.05 -37.08
CA ARG A 257 31.71 -6.18 -36.50
C ARG A 257 30.76 -7.22 -35.90
N LEU A 258 31.19 -8.47 -35.97
CA LEU A 258 30.52 -9.60 -35.32
C LEU A 258 31.24 -9.93 -34.01
N THR A 259 30.47 -10.27 -32.98
CA THR A 259 30.99 -10.62 -31.65
C THR A 259 30.02 -11.53 -30.91
N ASP A 260 30.54 -12.53 -30.22
CA ASP A 260 29.73 -13.43 -29.39
C ASP A 260 29.70 -13.00 -27.91
N GLU A 261 30.41 -11.92 -27.56
CA GLU A 261 30.33 -11.23 -26.26
C GLU A 261 29.03 -10.38 -26.08
N LEU A 262 28.06 -10.46 -27.00
CA LEU A 262 26.79 -9.74 -26.95
C LEU A 262 25.62 -10.61 -27.44
N GLU A 263 24.47 -10.47 -26.80
CA GLU A 263 23.23 -11.20 -27.12
C GLU A 263 22.31 -10.44 -28.09
N SER A 264 22.42 -9.12 -28.11
CA SER A 264 21.69 -8.22 -29.01
C SER A 264 22.64 -7.35 -29.84
N PRO A 265 22.15 -6.73 -30.92
CA PRO A 265 22.84 -5.64 -31.58
C PRO A 265 23.17 -4.48 -30.61
N ALA A 266 24.21 -3.72 -30.90
CA ALA A 266 24.57 -2.50 -30.17
C ALA A 266 25.45 -1.53 -30.98
N THR A 267 25.07 -0.25 -31.01
CA THR A 267 25.86 0.85 -31.57
C THR A 267 26.79 1.48 -30.53
N THR A 268 28.05 1.74 -30.89
CA THR A 268 29.05 2.37 -30.00
C THR A 268 30.05 3.25 -30.75
N GLY A 269 30.77 4.12 -30.02
CA GLY A 269 31.87 4.96 -30.53
C GLY A 269 31.46 6.35 -31.04
N PHE A 270 32.17 7.39 -30.60
CA PHE A 270 31.84 8.80 -30.90
C PHE A 270 32.43 9.32 -32.22
N VAL A 271 33.72 9.02 -32.47
CA VAL A 271 34.47 9.57 -33.63
C VAL A 271 34.35 8.64 -34.84
N ARG A 272 34.42 7.33 -34.60
CA ARG A 272 34.17 6.26 -35.58
C ARG A 272 33.13 5.34 -34.96
N ALA A 273 31.89 5.48 -35.41
CA ALA A 273 30.81 4.62 -34.97
C ALA A 273 31.08 3.17 -35.40
N THR A 274 30.75 2.22 -34.53
CA THR A 274 30.86 0.79 -34.73
C THR A 274 29.52 0.17 -34.35
N VAL A 275 28.91 -0.56 -35.28
CA VAL A 275 27.76 -1.43 -34.99
C VAL A 275 28.31 -2.82 -34.68
N LEU A 276 27.94 -3.34 -33.52
CA LEU A 276 28.21 -4.71 -33.10
C LEU A 276 26.93 -5.54 -33.29
N VAL A 277 27.06 -6.73 -33.87
CA VAL A 277 25.95 -7.68 -34.05
C VAL A 277 26.40 -9.07 -33.55
N PRO A 278 25.55 -9.81 -32.81
CA PRO A 278 25.83 -11.20 -32.45
C PRO A 278 26.03 -12.06 -33.71
N ALA A 279 27.07 -12.90 -33.75
CA ALA A 279 27.33 -13.70 -34.95
C ALA A 279 26.20 -14.71 -35.20
N SER A 280 25.66 -15.30 -34.12
CA SER A 280 24.46 -16.13 -34.11
C SER A 280 23.26 -15.43 -34.74
N LEU A 281 22.91 -14.22 -34.25
CA LEU A 281 21.78 -13.43 -34.76
C LEU A 281 21.95 -13.04 -36.24
N ALA A 282 23.18 -12.79 -36.68
CA ALA A 282 23.50 -12.54 -38.09
C ALA A 282 23.37 -13.78 -39.00
N THR A 283 23.26 -14.99 -38.42
CA THR A 283 22.99 -16.25 -39.13
C THR A 283 21.56 -16.79 -38.95
N GLU A 284 20.87 -16.41 -37.87
CA GLU A 284 19.50 -16.84 -37.57
C GLU A 284 18.42 -16.06 -38.34
N LEU A 285 18.64 -14.76 -38.57
CA LEU A 285 17.63 -13.88 -39.13
C LEU A 285 17.53 -13.95 -40.65
N ASP A 286 16.31 -13.84 -41.17
CA ASP A 286 16.08 -13.69 -42.60
C ASP A 286 16.65 -12.38 -43.14
N ALA A 287 16.84 -12.31 -44.46
CA ALA A 287 17.44 -11.15 -45.09
C ALA A 287 16.70 -9.84 -44.77
N PRO A 288 15.36 -9.71 -44.87
CA PRO A 288 14.64 -8.51 -44.45
C PRO A 288 14.74 -8.16 -42.95
N ALA A 289 14.69 -9.13 -42.04
CA ALA A 289 14.77 -8.93 -40.60
C ALA A 289 16.13 -8.35 -40.18
N LEU A 290 17.23 -8.93 -40.68
CA LEU A 290 18.57 -8.41 -40.45
C LEU A 290 18.74 -6.99 -41.01
N ASP A 291 18.12 -6.70 -42.17
CA ASP A 291 18.09 -5.37 -42.76
C ASP A 291 17.38 -4.34 -41.86
N TRP A 292 16.25 -4.70 -41.24
CA TRP A 292 15.53 -3.82 -40.31
C TRP A 292 16.36 -3.50 -39.07
N ILE A 293 17.00 -4.50 -38.46
CA ILE A 293 17.92 -4.31 -37.33
C ILE A 293 19.07 -3.37 -37.69
N LEU A 294 19.72 -3.60 -38.83
CA LEU A 294 20.85 -2.76 -39.25
C LEU A 294 20.41 -1.31 -39.52
N ARG A 295 19.19 -1.09 -40.04
CA ARG A 295 18.61 0.27 -40.17
C ARG A 295 18.31 0.91 -38.81
N HIS A 296 17.85 0.13 -37.82
CA HIS A 296 17.63 0.61 -36.45
C HIS A 296 18.93 1.08 -35.78
N GLU A 297 19.99 0.26 -35.83
CA GLU A 297 21.31 0.63 -35.31
C GLU A 297 21.90 1.85 -36.05
N LEU A 298 21.78 1.90 -37.38
CA LEU A 298 22.21 3.07 -38.17
C LEU A 298 21.40 4.34 -37.85
N ALA A 299 20.19 4.23 -37.31
CA ALA A 299 19.44 5.37 -36.79
C ALA A 299 20.04 5.93 -35.48
N HIS A 300 20.48 5.06 -34.54
CA HIS A 300 21.26 5.49 -33.37
C HIS A 300 22.57 6.19 -33.78
N VAL A 301 23.29 5.65 -34.77
CA VAL A 301 24.50 6.28 -35.35
C VAL A 301 24.17 7.67 -35.90
N ARG A 302 23.12 7.80 -36.72
CA ARG A 302 22.72 9.08 -37.35
C ARG A 302 22.36 10.14 -36.32
N ARG A 303 21.68 9.75 -35.24
CA ARG A 303 21.25 10.66 -34.16
C ARG A 303 22.33 10.97 -33.13
N ARG A 304 23.44 10.21 -33.14
CA ARG A 304 24.54 10.28 -32.17
C ARG A 304 24.11 9.91 -30.74
N ASP A 305 23.16 8.98 -30.61
CA ASP A 305 22.54 8.60 -29.33
C ASP A 305 23.58 8.22 -28.26
N VAL A 306 24.68 7.56 -28.65
CA VAL A 306 25.80 7.19 -27.76
C VAL A 306 26.45 8.42 -27.11
N LEU A 307 26.62 9.52 -27.87
CA LEU A 307 27.16 10.78 -27.37
C LEU A 307 26.16 11.44 -26.41
N VAL A 308 24.88 11.49 -26.78
CA VAL A 308 23.82 12.08 -25.95
C VAL A 308 23.68 11.34 -24.62
N SER A 309 23.63 10.00 -24.64
CA SER A 309 23.59 9.18 -23.43
C SER A 309 24.84 9.35 -22.57
N THR A 310 26.03 9.48 -23.16
CA THR A 310 27.27 9.73 -22.40
C THR A 310 27.24 11.10 -21.71
N LEU A 311 26.77 12.15 -22.40
CA LEU A 311 26.60 13.48 -21.79
C LEU A 311 25.58 13.44 -20.65
N VAL A 312 24.43 12.78 -20.84
CA VAL A 312 23.41 12.58 -19.80
C VAL A 312 23.98 11.85 -18.58
N HIS A 313 24.80 10.81 -18.77
CA HIS A 313 25.47 10.12 -17.67
C HIS A 313 26.47 11.02 -16.91
N LEU A 314 27.16 11.93 -17.60
CA LEU A 314 28.03 12.92 -16.94
C LEU A 314 27.22 13.95 -16.14
N VAL A 315 26.08 14.42 -16.66
CA VAL A 315 25.16 15.30 -15.90
C VAL A 315 24.63 14.59 -14.65
N ARG A 316 24.28 13.30 -14.76
CA ARG A 316 23.86 12.46 -13.61
C ARG A 316 24.95 12.29 -12.56
N ALA A 317 26.21 12.20 -12.97
CA ALA A 317 27.34 12.15 -12.04
C ALA A 317 27.57 13.49 -11.32
N LEU A 318 27.39 14.63 -12.01
CA LEU A 318 27.59 15.96 -11.43
C LEU A 318 26.43 16.42 -10.53
N TRP A 319 25.21 15.96 -10.79
CA TRP A 319 23.99 16.38 -10.07
C TRP A 319 23.22 15.20 -9.44
N PRO A 320 23.87 14.33 -8.64
CA PRO A 320 23.30 13.05 -8.23
C PRO A 320 22.02 13.17 -7.39
N LEU A 321 21.82 14.29 -6.68
CA LEU A 321 20.65 14.55 -5.84
C LEU A 321 19.49 15.27 -6.57
N HIS A 322 19.65 15.67 -7.83
CA HIS A 322 18.64 16.47 -8.53
C HIS A 322 17.64 15.58 -9.30
N PRO A 323 16.34 15.56 -8.96
CA PRO A 323 15.43 14.53 -9.47
C PRO A 323 15.21 14.60 -11.00
N ALA A 324 15.44 15.75 -11.64
CA ALA A 324 15.32 15.85 -13.10
C ALA A 324 16.39 15.02 -13.84
N VAL A 325 17.58 14.81 -13.28
CA VAL A 325 18.61 13.98 -13.93
C VAL A 325 18.30 12.49 -13.88
N TRP A 326 17.37 12.08 -13.04
CA TRP A 326 16.86 10.70 -12.96
C TRP A 326 15.60 10.53 -13.81
N LEU A 327 14.62 11.42 -13.68
CA LEU A 327 13.33 11.30 -14.35
C LEU A 327 13.37 11.65 -15.84
N ALA A 328 14.07 12.73 -16.23
CA ALA A 328 14.02 13.23 -17.60
C ALA A 328 14.66 12.25 -18.63
N PRO A 329 15.81 11.59 -18.33
CA PRO A 329 16.37 10.55 -19.20
C PRO A 329 15.45 9.35 -19.42
N LEU A 330 14.71 8.89 -18.40
CA LEU A 330 13.80 7.74 -18.54
C LEU A 330 12.70 7.98 -19.58
N PHE A 331 12.23 9.22 -19.73
CA PHE A 331 11.29 9.58 -20.79
C PHE A 331 11.99 9.82 -22.14
N ALA A 332 13.18 10.43 -22.14
CA ALA A 332 13.96 10.62 -23.36
C ALA A 332 14.36 9.28 -24.00
N GLU A 333 14.78 8.29 -23.22
CA GLU A 333 15.16 6.94 -23.68
C GLU A 333 13.97 6.17 -24.27
N ARG A 334 12.80 6.24 -23.64
CA ARG A 334 11.56 5.63 -24.16
C ARG A 334 11.16 6.18 -25.55
N GLU A 335 11.19 7.50 -25.73
CA GLU A 335 10.91 8.11 -27.05
C GLU A 335 12.10 7.96 -28.02
N ARG A 336 13.33 7.71 -27.51
CA ARG A 336 14.53 7.46 -28.33
C ARG A 336 14.43 6.14 -29.08
N GLU A 337 14.02 5.05 -28.42
CA GLU A 337 13.83 3.76 -29.09
C GLU A 337 12.77 3.84 -30.19
N LEU A 338 11.60 4.39 -29.86
CA LEU A 338 10.47 4.57 -30.79
C LEU A 338 10.87 5.41 -32.03
N ALA A 339 11.70 6.44 -31.84
CA ALA A 339 12.21 7.26 -32.94
C ALA A 339 13.25 6.55 -33.83
N CYS A 340 13.87 5.46 -33.37
CA CYS A 340 14.71 4.59 -34.20
C CYS A 340 13.88 3.50 -34.91
N ASP A 341 12.84 2.97 -34.25
CA ASP A 341 11.86 2.06 -34.87
C ASP A 341 11.14 2.76 -36.06
N GLU A 342 10.63 3.98 -35.83
CA GLU A 342 10.05 4.85 -36.87
C GLU A 342 11.04 5.11 -38.02
N ALA A 343 12.31 5.39 -37.71
CA ALA A 343 13.34 5.69 -38.71
C ALA A 343 13.82 4.46 -39.51
N ALA A 344 13.70 3.25 -38.94
CA ALA A 344 14.02 1.99 -39.61
C ALA A 344 12.93 1.59 -40.61
N LEU A 345 11.64 1.72 -40.23
CA LEU A 345 10.49 1.49 -41.12
C LEU A 345 10.42 2.52 -42.25
N ALA A 346 10.62 3.81 -41.96
CA ALA A 346 10.43 4.91 -42.92
C ALA A 346 11.43 4.92 -44.11
N ARG A 347 12.36 3.97 -44.19
CA ARG A 347 13.32 3.80 -45.30
C ARG A 347 13.11 2.51 -46.10
N GLU A 348 12.07 1.74 -45.82
CA GLU A 348 11.76 0.51 -46.55
C GLU A 348 10.70 0.74 -47.65
N PRO A 349 10.95 0.35 -48.92
CA PRO A 349 9.99 0.53 -50.02
C PRO A 349 8.67 -0.25 -49.87
N ARG A 350 8.63 -1.23 -48.96
CA ARG A 350 7.45 -2.02 -48.55
C ARG A 350 7.57 -2.33 -47.06
N ALA A 351 7.45 -1.32 -46.20
CA ALA A 351 7.66 -1.43 -44.76
C ALA A 351 6.80 -2.54 -44.13
N ASP A 352 7.45 -3.62 -43.69
CA ASP A 352 6.80 -4.80 -43.10
C ASP A 352 6.80 -4.69 -41.57
N GLY A 353 5.84 -3.92 -41.06
CA GLY A 353 5.62 -3.70 -39.62
C GLY A 353 5.51 -4.99 -38.80
N PRO A 354 4.69 -5.98 -39.21
CA PRO A 354 4.63 -7.29 -38.56
C PRO A 354 5.96 -8.05 -38.54
N ARG A 355 6.74 -8.08 -39.64
CA ARG A 355 8.08 -8.68 -39.60
C ARG A 355 9.01 -7.91 -38.66
N ALA A 356 8.95 -6.57 -38.65
CA ALA A 356 9.74 -5.75 -37.73
C ALA A 356 9.40 -6.05 -36.25
N ALA A 357 8.11 -6.14 -35.91
CA ALA A 357 7.66 -6.51 -34.57
C ALA A 357 8.14 -7.91 -34.16
N LYS A 358 8.01 -8.91 -35.04
CA LYS A 358 8.54 -10.27 -34.80
C LYS A 358 10.07 -10.29 -34.67
N THR A 359 10.78 -9.46 -35.43
CA THR A 359 12.23 -9.33 -35.36
C THR A 359 12.67 -8.71 -34.04
N LEU A 360 11.94 -7.71 -33.54
CA LEU A 360 12.17 -7.13 -32.22
C LEU A 360 11.94 -8.17 -31.10
N LEU A 361 10.85 -8.94 -31.16
CA LEU A 361 10.56 -10.02 -30.21
C LEU A 361 11.70 -11.04 -30.11
N HIS A 362 12.17 -11.58 -31.25
CA HIS A 362 13.31 -12.53 -31.29
C HIS A 362 14.59 -11.96 -30.63
N VAL A 363 14.81 -10.64 -30.70
CA VAL A 363 15.96 -9.98 -30.05
C VAL A 363 15.74 -9.75 -28.55
N LEU A 364 14.50 -9.56 -28.10
CA LEU A 364 14.15 -9.39 -26.69
C LEU A 364 14.15 -10.74 -25.94
N GLU A 365 13.62 -11.80 -26.55
CA GLU A 365 13.66 -13.17 -26.05
C GLU A 365 15.09 -13.61 -25.72
N ARG A 366 16.03 -13.36 -26.66
CA ARG A 366 17.47 -13.63 -26.48
C ARG A 366 18.15 -12.84 -25.35
N ARG A 367 17.59 -11.70 -24.92
CA ARG A 367 18.07 -10.96 -23.73
C ARG A 367 17.50 -11.52 -22.43
N ARG A 368 16.20 -11.89 -22.43
CA ARG A 368 15.54 -12.48 -21.26
C ARG A 368 16.19 -13.81 -20.87
N SER A 369 16.51 -14.66 -21.84
CA SER A 369 17.09 -15.99 -21.60
C SER A 369 18.43 -16.01 -20.86
N SER A 370 19.18 -14.90 -20.83
CA SER A 370 20.51 -14.82 -20.19
C SER A 370 20.54 -13.99 -18.91
N HIS A 371 19.62 -13.02 -18.74
CA HIS A 371 19.61 -12.16 -17.54
C HIS A 371 19.28 -12.92 -16.24
N ALA A 372 18.73 -14.12 -16.36
CA ALA A 372 18.55 -15.07 -15.25
C ALA A 372 19.85 -15.46 -14.50
N LEU A 373 21.04 -15.07 -15.00
CA LEU A 373 22.33 -15.37 -14.39
C LEU A 373 23.19 -14.13 -14.04
N ALA A 374 22.64 -12.90 -14.08
CA ALA A 374 23.45 -11.67 -14.04
C ALA A 374 22.90 -10.48 -13.20
N THR A 375 22.77 -10.69 -11.88
CA THR A 375 22.90 -9.67 -10.80
C THR A 375 22.16 -8.32 -10.90
N GLY A 376 21.14 -8.15 -10.05
CA GLY A 376 21.18 -7.14 -8.99
C GLY A 376 21.20 -5.64 -9.36
N ALA A 377 20.15 -5.14 -10.01
CA ALA A 377 19.88 -3.71 -10.11
C ALA A 377 18.37 -3.42 -10.00
N VAL A 378 17.97 -2.50 -9.12
CA VAL A 378 16.56 -2.12 -8.89
C VAL A 378 15.98 -1.39 -10.12
N PRO A 379 14.95 -1.93 -10.82
CA PRO A 379 14.39 -1.29 -11.99
C PRO A 379 13.30 -0.29 -11.60
N LEU A 380 13.65 0.99 -11.50
CA LEU A 380 12.71 2.10 -11.22
C LEU A 380 11.83 2.48 -12.45
N ALA A 381 11.37 1.47 -13.19
CA ALA A 381 10.29 1.46 -14.18
C ALA A 381 10.15 0.05 -14.81
N HIS A 382 8.93 -0.49 -14.93
CA HIS A 382 8.67 -1.75 -15.65
C HIS A 382 9.16 -1.69 -17.12
N PRO A 383 10.11 -2.56 -17.54
CA PRO A 383 10.65 -2.56 -18.92
C PRO A 383 9.59 -2.87 -19.97
N GLU A 384 8.65 -3.75 -19.64
CA GLU A 384 7.62 -4.32 -20.51
C GLU A 384 6.71 -3.24 -21.11
N SER A 385 6.45 -2.18 -20.34
CA SER A 385 5.71 -0.98 -20.76
C SER A 385 6.33 -0.25 -21.96
N LEU A 386 7.63 -0.42 -22.21
CA LEU A 386 8.32 0.09 -23.40
C LEU A 386 8.32 -0.94 -24.54
N GLU A 387 8.67 -2.19 -24.24
CA GLU A 387 8.77 -3.28 -25.23
C GLU A 387 7.45 -3.48 -25.97
N ARG A 388 6.35 -3.63 -25.23
CA ARG A 388 4.99 -3.72 -25.80
C ARG A 388 4.59 -2.48 -26.58
N ARG A 389 4.96 -1.27 -26.12
CA ARG A 389 4.69 0.00 -26.82
C ARG A 389 5.47 0.12 -28.14
N ARG A 390 6.68 -0.46 -28.24
CA ARG A 390 7.44 -0.54 -29.50
C ARG A 390 6.75 -1.50 -30.47
N ILE A 391 6.38 -2.70 -30.00
CA ILE A 391 5.67 -3.70 -30.80
C ILE A 391 4.38 -3.11 -31.40
N MET A 392 3.53 -2.46 -30.59
CA MET A 392 2.29 -1.86 -31.11
C MET A 392 2.55 -0.70 -32.08
N LYS A 393 3.60 0.11 -31.88
CA LYS A 393 4.02 1.13 -32.86
C LYS A 393 4.53 0.54 -34.18
N LEU A 394 5.12 -0.66 -34.17
CA LEU A 394 5.55 -1.36 -35.38
C LEU A 394 4.38 -1.99 -36.13
N LEU A 395 3.32 -2.38 -35.43
CA LEU A 395 2.10 -2.95 -36.01
C LEU A 395 1.12 -1.89 -36.56
N ASP A 396 1.08 -0.68 -35.98
CA ASP A 396 0.18 0.41 -36.39
C ASP A 396 0.42 0.90 -37.85
N PRO A 397 -0.55 0.72 -38.78
CA PRO A 397 -0.42 1.21 -40.16
C PRO A 397 -0.51 2.74 -40.30
N ALA A 398 -1.04 3.47 -39.31
CA ALA A 398 -1.25 4.92 -39.37
C ALA A 398 0.04 5.74 -39.12
N VAL A 399 1.09 5.14 -38.55
CA VAL A 399 2.43 5.76 -38.33
C VAL A 399 3.03 6.36 -39.62
N ARG A 400 2.57 5.90 -40.78
CA ARG A 400 3.09 6.24 -42.12
C ARG A 400 2.89 7.72 -42.55
N ALA A 401 2.15 8.54 -41.79
CA ALA A 401 1.70 9.87 -42.26
C ALA A 401 2.05 11.09 -41.37
N SER A 402 2.65 10.94 -40.19
CA SER A 402 2.79 12.05 -39.24
C SER A 402 3.93 13.05 -39.56
N ARG A 403 3.66 14.04 -40.43
CA ARG A 403 4.48 15.25 -40.57
C ARG A 403 4.32 16.17 -39.35
N GLY A 404 4.96 15.80 -38.25
CA GLY A 404 4.98 16.58 -37.00
C GLY A 404 5.65 17.97 -37.16
N LEU A 405 5.35 18.86 -36.22
CA LEU A 405 5.91 20.22 -36.17
C LEU A 405 7.45 20.21 -36.05
N SER A 406 8.08 21.26 -36.58
CA SER A 406 9.52 21.50 -36.43
C SER A 406 9.92 21.56 -34.95
N PRO A 407 11.07 20.99 -34.54
CA PRO A 407 11.52 21.06 -33.14
C PRO A 407 11.70 22.50 -32.65
N PHE A 408 12.04 23.43 -33.55
CA PHE A 408 12.13 24.86 -33.24
C PHE A 408 10.77 25.48 -32.88
N SER A 409 9.66 24.99 -33.46
CA SER A 409 8.29 25.44 -33.13
C SER A 409 7.85 24.96 -31.75
N ALA A 410 8.26 23.76 -31.33
CA ALA A 410 8.01 23.26 -29.98
C ALA A 410 8.85 24.02 -28.93
N LEU A 411 10.11 24.31 -29.25
CA LEU A 411 11.01 25.08 -28.37
C LEU A 411 10.46 26.49 -28.08
N GLY A 412 9.96 27.19 -29.11
CA GLY A 412 9.37 28.53 -28.94
C GLY A 412 8.18 28.57 -27.95
N LEU A 413 7.35 27.51 -27.93
CA LEU A 413 6.23 27.37 -27.00
C LEU A 413 6.70 27.18 -25.55
N VAL A 414 7.75 26.39 -25.33
CA VAL A 414 8.34 26.18 -23.99
C VAL A 414 9.05 27.45 -23.50
N VAL A 415 9.82 28.13 -24.37
CA VAL A 415 10.50 29.38 -24.03
C VAL A 415 9.51 30.50 -23.68
N ALA A 416 8.39 30.61 -24.40
CA ALA A 416 7.32 31.54 -24.06
C ALA A 416 6.70 31.26 -22.68
N GLY A 417 6.47 29.99 -22.34
CA GLY A 417 5.97 29.59 -21.02
C GLY A 417 6.94 29.90 -19.87
N VAL A 418 8.23 29.64 -20.06
CA VAL A 418 9.28 29.95 -19.07
C VAL A 418 9.43 31.48 -18.89
N GLY A 419 9.35 32.26 -19.98
CA GLY A 419 9.39 33.72 -19.92
C GLY A 419 8.23 34.34 -19.11
N LEU A 420 7.03 33.75 -19.19
CA LEU A 420 5.85 34.19 -18.41
C LEU A 420 5.94 33.81 -16.92
N LEU A 421 6.58 32.69 -16.58
CA LEU A 421 6.80 32.28 -15.18
C LEU A 421 7.93 33.08 -14.52
N GLY A 422 9.00 33.39 -15.26
CA GLY A 422 10.14 34.15 -14.75
C GLY A 422 9.80 35.57 -14.27
N SER A 423 8.75 36.19 -14.81
CA SER A 423 8.28 37.51 -14.39
C SER A 423 7.44 37.53 -13.10
N GLY A 424 7.01 36.37 -12.58
CA GLY A 424 6.10 36.30 -11.43
C GLY A 424 6.79 36.25 -10.06
N LEU A 425 8.05 35.83 -10.00
CA LEU A 425 8.76 35.57 -8.74
C LEU A 425 9.66 36.75 -8.33
N ARG A 426 9.04 37.76 -7.71
CA ARG A 426 9.79 38.68 -6.83
C ARG A 426 10.04 37.99 -5.48
N PRO A 427 11.25 38.09 -4.90
CA PRO A 427 11.45 37.79 -3.49
C PRO A 427 10.52 38.69 -2.65
N VAL A 428 9.82 38.09 -1.70
CA VAL A 428 9.14 38.82 -0.63
C VAL A 428 10.09 38.82 0.56
N ASP A 429 10.55 39.99 0.98
CA ASP A 429 11.38 40.13 2.18
C ASP A 429 10.58 39.68 3.40
N VAL A 430 10.97 38.55 4.00
CA VAL A 430 10.42 38.07 5.27
C VAL A 430 11.18 38.79 6.40
N PRO A 431 10.53 39.66 7.20
CA PRO A 431 11.22 40.34 8.29
C PRO A 431 11.57 39.33 9.38
N THR A 432 12.85 39.23 9.73
CA THR A 432 13.28 38.45 10.88
C THR A 432 12.74 39.10 12.17
N PRO A 433 11.94 38.40 13.00
CA PRO A 433 11.46 38.99 14.24
C PRO A 433 12.63 39.17 15.21
N ARG A 434 12.81 40.41 15.71
CA ARG A 434 13.71 40.66 16.83
C ARG A 434 13.14 40.03 18.10
N VAL A 435 13.97 39.29 18.81
CA VAL A 435 13.75 39.03 20.24
C VAL A 435 14.17 40.29 21.00
N GLU A 436 13.20 41.14 21.31
CA GLU A 436 13.39 42.38 22.08
C GLU A 436 12.38 42.34 23.24
N ALA A 437 12.84 42.47 24.48
CA ALA A 437 12.07 42.08 25.65
C ALA A 437 11.02 43.14 26.06
N LEU A 438 9.76 42.72 26.21
CA LEU A 438 8.70 43.51 26.82
C LEU A 438 8.08 42.74 28.00
N ALA A 439 8.77 42.80 29.14
CA ALA A 439 8.30 42.29 30.42
C ALA A 439 7.96 43.45 31.37
N THR A 440 6.86 44.16 31.11
CA THR A 440 6.03 44.92 32.09
C THR A 440 4.81 45.50 31.39
N ASP A 441 3.61 44.98 31.68
CA ASP A 441 2.41 45.76 32.10
C ASP A 441 1.13 44.91 31.98
N ALA A 442 0.78 44.18 33.06
CA ALA A 442 -0.56 43.64 33.32
C ALA A 442 -0.69 43.07 34.75
N ALA A 443 -0.41 43.88 35.78
CA ALA A 443 -0.80 43.50 37.14
C ALA A 443 -2.32 43.70 37.31
N GLY A 444 -3.09 42.61 37.40
CA GLY A 444 -4.51 42.64 37.73
C GLY A 444 -5.46 42.18 36.63
N SER A 445 -5.57 40.86 36.45
CA SER A 445 -6.86 40.21 36.16
C SER A 445 -6.98 38.95 37.02
N GLN A 446 -8.19 38.46 37.24
CA GLN A 446 -8.45 37.37 38.18
C GLN A 446 -8.23 35.99 37.55
N ILE A 447 -8.02 34.99 38.42
CA ILE A 447 -8.14 33.59 38.03
C ILE A 447 -9.63 33.30 37.85
N GLU A 448 -10.12 33.33 36.61
CA GLU A 448 -11.27 32.49 36.26
C GLU A 448 -10.73 31.07 36.05
N ALA A 449 -11.35 30.10 36.71
CA ALA A 449 -11.01 28.70 36.50
C ALA A 449 -11.32 28.32 35.05
N ALA A 450 -10.37 27.71 34.36
CA ALA A 450 -10.68 26.98 33.14
C ALA A 450 -11.78 25.96 33.49
N ALA A 451 -12.86 25.95 32.71
CA ALA A 451 -13.97 25.03 32.96
C ALA A 451 -13.45 23.58 33.00
N PRO A 452 -14.07 22.69 33.80
CA PRO A 452 -13.76 21.28 33.70
C PRO A 452 -13.92 20.86 32.24
N VAL A 453 -12.91 20.16 31.70
CA VAL A 453 -13.05 19.51 30.40
C VAL A 453 -14.13 18.47 30.59
N GLU A 454 -15.30 18.74 30.03
CA GLU A 454 -16.41 17.80 30.01
C GLU A 454 -15.94 16.58 29.23
N VAL A 455 -15.63 15.51 29.97
CA VAL A 455 -15.36 14.20 29.38
C VAL A 455 -16.67 13.82 28.71
N VAL A 456 -16.70 13.95 27.38
CA VAL A 456 -17.82 13.51 26.57
C VAL A 456 -17.83 11.99 26.62
N ALA A 457 -18.47 11.47 27.66
CA ALA A 457 -19.04 10.14 27.62
C ALA A 457 -19.94 10.11 26.38
N LEU A 458 -19.47 9.41 25.34
CA LEU A 458 -20.36 8.95 24.30
C LEU A 458 -21.35 8.04 24.98
N ASP A 459 -22.61 8.48 25.11
CA ASP A 459 -23.69 7.66 25.65
C ASP A 459 -23.66 6.31 24.90
N PRO A 460 -23.32 5.18 25.54
CA PRO A 460 -23.47 3.89 24.90
C PRO A 460 -24.95 3.73 24.57
N ALA A 461 -25.25 3.21 23.38
CA ALA A 461 -26.63 2.97 22.96
C ALA A 461 -27.38 2.24 24.09
N PRO A 462 -28.54 2.76 24.54
CA PRO A 462 -29.02 2.54 25.90
C PRO A 462 -29.13 1.06 26.21
N PHE A 463 -28.24 0.59 27.09
CA PHE A 463 -28.21 -0.80 27.54
C PHE A 463 -29.54 -1.13 28.21
N VAL A 464 -30.40 -1.81 27.47
CA VAL A 464 -31.53 -2.55 28.03
C VAL A 464 -30.92 -3.82 28.61
N PRO A 465 -30.88 -3.99 29.93
CA PRO A 465 -30.49 -5.28 30.49
C PRO A 465 -31.52 -6.30 29.99
N ALA A 466 -31.07 -7.42 29.43
CA ALA A 466 -31.97 -8.50 29.05
C ALA A 466 -32.87 -8.85 30.24
N GLU A 467 -34.17 -9.05 30.01
CA GLU A 467 -35.08 -9.46 31.07
C GLU A 467 -34.51 -10.74 31.70
N ARG A 468 -34.32 -10.74 33.03
CA ARG A 468 -33.47 -11.71 33.73
C ARG A 468 -33.93 -13.16 33.51
N SER A 469 -33.37 -13.79 32.47
CA SER A 469 -33.46 -15.23 32.19
C SER A 469 -33.01 -16.01 33.42
N THR A 470 -33.76 -17.04 33.78
CA THR A 470 -33.54 -17.75 35.05
C THR A 470 -32.56 -18.90 34.88
N ALA A 471 -31.33 -18.67 35.34
CA ALA A 471 -30.31 -19.68 35.62
C ALA A 471 -29.78 -20.47 34.42
N GLU A 472 -29.16 -19.76 33.47
CA GLU A 472 -28.16 -20.36 32.58
C GLU A 472 -26.88 -20.70 33.36
N SER A 473 -26.25 -21.83 33.03
CA SER A 473 -25.02 -22.29 33.67
C SER A 473 -23.76 -21.75 32.98
N ARG A 474 -22.64 -21.77 33.72
CA ARG A 474 -21.30 -21.42 33.20
C ARG A 474 -20.96 -22.18 31.91
N ALA A 475 -21.37 -23.44 31.79
CA ALA A 475 -21.11 -24.27 30.61
C ALA A 475 -21.94 -23.83 29.39
N GLU A 476 -23.21 -23.46 29.60
CA GLU A 476 -24.09 -22.96 28.52
C GLU A 476 -23.59 -21.60 28.02
N VAL A 477 -23.23 -20.68 28.91
CA VAL A 477 -22.68 -19.37 28.53
C VAL A 477 -21.33 -19.51 27.80
N MET A 478 -20.44 -20.42 28.23
CA MET A 478 -19.18 -20.68 27.51
C MET A 478 -19.41 -21.31 26.11
N ALA A 479 -20.34 -22.26 25.99
CA ALA A 479 -20.67 -22.86 24.69
C ALA A 479 -21.32 -21.83 23.74
N SER A 480 -22.20 -20.99 24.27
CA SER A 480 -22.85 -19.88 23.56
C SER A 480 -21.84 -18.81 23.12
N ALA A 481 -20.84 -18.50 23.94
CA ALA A 481 -19.74 -17.61 23.57
C ALA A 481 -18.76 -18.22 22.55
N ALA A 482 -18.51 -19.53 22.59
CA ALA A 482 -17.78 -20.20 21.53
C ALA A 482 -18.55 -20.15 20.20
N ALA A 483 -19.87 -20.32 20.21
CA ALA A 483 -20.73 -20.17 19.04
C ALA A 483 -20.70 -18.73 18.48
N TYR A 484 -20.84 -17.71 19.34
CA TYR A 484 -20.67 -16.30 18.95
C TYR A 484 -19.33 -16.09 18.24
N LEU A 485 -18.22 -16.53 18.83
CA LEU A 485 -16.90 -16.36 18.22
C LEU A 485 -16.80 -17.08 16.87
N ILE A 486 -17.33 -18.30 16.74
CA ILE A 486 -17.38 -19.03 15.47
C ILE A 486 -18.21 -18.26 14.42
N GLU A 487 -19.29 -17.58 14.79
CA GLU A 487 -20.09 -16.74 13.90
C GLU A 487 -19.45 -15.39 13.56
N GLN A 488 -18.72 -14.77 14.50
CA GLN A 488 -17.94 -13.55 14.27
C GLN A 488 -16.63 -13.79 13.51
N GLN A 489 -16.29 -15.04 13.20
CA GLN A 489 -15.18 -15.34 12.29
C GLN A 489 -15.43 -14.66 10.95
N ARG A 490 -14.51 -13.77 10.57
CA ARG A 490 -14.43 -13.29 9.20
C ARG A 490 -14.07 -14.50 8.35
N PHE A 491 -14.76 -14.58 7.25
CA PHE A 491 -14.80 -15.73 6.36
C PHE A 491 -13.45 -16.14 5.72
N ASP A 492 -12.42 -15.29 5.76
CA ASP A 492 -11.05 -15.68 5.39
C ASP A 492 -10.38 -16.61 6.41
N GLY A 493 -10.99 -16.72 7.59
CA GLY A 493 -10.45 -17.36 8.77
C GLY A 493 -10.08 -16.37 9.87
N SER A 494 -9.99 -15.07 9.57
CA SER A 494 -9.56 -14.06 10.54
C SER A 494 -10.65 -13.73 11.56
N TRP A 495 -10.23 -13.13 12.68
CA TRP A 495 -11.11 -12.39 13.56
C TRP A 495 -10.68 -10.93 13.62
N ALA A 496 -11.68 -10.06 13.70
CA ALA A 496 -11.48 -8.63 13.69
C ALA A 496 -10.94 -8.13 15.03
N ALA A 497 -9.89 -7.29 15.01
CA ALA A 497 -9.52 -6.50 16.16
C ALA A 497 -10.56 -5.38 16.45
N THR A 498 -11.22 -4.86 15.40
CA THR A 498 -12.38 -3.97 15.52
C THR A 498 -13.50 -4.36 14.54
N THR A 499 -14.75 -4.44 15.02
CA THR A 499 -15.93 -4.87 14.27
C THR A 499 -16.39 -3.86 13.22
N ASP A 500 -16.10 -2.56 13.41
CA ASP A 500 -16.08 -1.58 12.33
C ASP A 500 -14.67 -1.43 11.72
N ALA A 501 -14.62 -1.47 10.39
CA ALA A 501 -13.42 -1.25 9.59
C ALA A 501 -13.25 0.22 9.17
N GLY A 502 -14.28 1.06 9.35
CA GLY A 502 -14.28 2.50 9.07
C GLY A 502 -14.03 3.43 10.26
N ALA A 503 -14.00 2.90 11.50
CA ALA A 503 -13.73 3.70 12.69
C ALA A 503 -12.22 3.97 12.86
N ASP A 504 -11.82 5.19 12.49
CA ASP A 504 -10.54 5.79 12.92
C ASP A 504 -10.60 5.88 14.46
N PRO A 505 -9.72 5.20 15.23
CA PRO A 505 -9.81 5.17 16.68
C PRO A 505 -9.71 6.60 17.24
N PRO A 506 -10.47 6.94 18.30
CA PRO A 506 -10.57 8.33 18.78
C PRO A 506 -9.18 8.90 19.07
N LYS A 507 -8.86 10.04 18.45
CA LYS A 507 -7.49 10.56 18.29
C LYS A 507 -6.68 10.54 19.60
N GLY A 508 -5.78 9.55 19.70
CA GLY A 508 -4.95 9.28 20.88
C GLY A 508 -4.97 7.80 21.28
N TYR A 509 -6.07 7.10 20.99
CA TYR A 509 -6.23 5.67 21.28
C TYR A 509 -5.40 4.81 20.30
N VAL A 510 -4.67 3.83 20.83
CA VAL A 510 -3.83 2.90 20.06
C VAL A 510 -4.49 1.52 20.09
N ARG A 511 -4.74 0.91 18.93
CA ARG A 511 -5.28 -0.47 18.87
C ARG A 511 -4.28 -1.44 19.50
N GLU A 512 -4.74 -2.25 20.46
CA GLU A 512 -3.93 -3.20 21.23
C GLU A 512 -3.56 -4.46 20.45
N LEU A 513 -4.46 -4.90 19.57
CA LEU A 513 -4.24 -5.98 18.61
C LEU A 513 -4.52 -5.47 17.21
N ASN A 514 -3.82 -6.03 16.24
CA ASN A 514 -4.28 -6.07 14.85
C ASN A 514 -4.96 -7.42 14.56
N ASP A 515 -5.49 -7.59 13.36
CA ASP A 515 -6.26 -8.79 13.02
C ASP A 515 -5.47 -10.11 13.17
N PRO A 516 -4.15 -10.21 12.86
CA PRO A 516 -3.31 -11.33 13.31
C PRO A 516 -3.39 -11.64 14.81
N GLY A 517 -3.31 -10.63 15.66
CA GLY A 517 -3.41 -10.79 17.12
C GLY A 517 -4.81 -11.22 17.58
N ALA A 518 -5.86 -10.60 17.03
CA ALA A 518 -7.24 -10.96 17.35
C ALA A 518 -7.60 -12.38 16.86
N THR A 519 -7.13 -12.77 15.67
CA THR A 519 -7.28 -14.12 15.12
C THR A 519 -6.65 -15.16 16.03
N GLY A 520 -5.39 -14.94 16.45
CA GLY A 520 -4.71 -15.82 17.40
C GLY A 520 -5.40 -15.92 18.75
N LEU A 521 -5.88 -14.80 19.31
CA LEU A 521 -6.62 -14.78 20.58
C LEU A 521 -7.91 -15.61 20.51
N VAL A 522 -8.68 -15.49 19.42
CA VAL A 522 -9.91 -16.28 19.25
C VAL A 522 -9.61 -17.75 18.98
N MET A 523 -8.58 -18.08 18.20
CA MET A 523 -8.13 -19.47 18.03
C MET A 523 -7.72 -20.11 19.36
N LEU A 524 -7.04 -19.36 20.24
CA LEU A 524 -6.68 -19.82 21.58
C LEU A 524 -7.94 -20.13 22.42
N ALA A 525 -8.96 -19.26 22.38
CA ALA A 525 -10.24 -19.48 23.06
C ALA A 525 -11.01 -20.70 22.49
N LEU A 526 -11.06 -20.85 21.16
CA LEU A 526 -11.77 -21.96 20.51
C LEU A 526 -11.05 -23.31 20.64
N SER A 527 -9.72 -23.34 20.71
CA SER A 527 -8.97 -24.58 20.98
C SER A 527 -9.31 -25.17 22.35
N GLN A 528 -9.58 -24.32 23.35
CA GLN A 528 -10.02 -24.71 24.69
C GLN A 528 -11.53 -24.99 24.80
N ALA A 529 -12.31 -24.75 23.74
CA ALA A 529 -13.71 -25.17 23.69
C ALA A 529 -13.79 -26.71 23.49
N PRO A 530 -14.86 -27.38 23.96
CA PRO A 530 -15.02 -28.83 23.79
C PRO A 530 -15.01 -29.26 22.31
N ASP A 531 -14.47 -30.45 22.02
CA ASP A 531 -14.46 -31.02 20.65
C ASP A 531 -15.87 -31.25 20.07
N THR A 532 -16.90 -31.24 20.91
CA THR A 532 -18.31 -31.33 20.51
C THR A 532 -18.92 -29.98 20.06
N THR A 533 -18.20 -28.86 20.16
CA THR A 533 -18.69 -27.54 19.77
C THR A 533 -18.84 -27.45 18.24
N PRO A 534 -20.06 -27.23 17.69
CA PRO A 534 -20.27 -27.19 16.25
C PRO A 534 -19.42 -26.13 15.56
N GLY A 535 -18.75 -26.49 14.47
CA GLY A 535 -17.92 -25.58 13.68
C GLY A 535 -16.55 -25.23 14.25
N ARG A 536 -16.21 -25.63 15.50
CA ARG A 536 -14.92 -25.32 16.16
C ARG A 536 -13.72 -25.67 15.28
N ASP A 537 -13.60 -26.93 14.88
CA ASP A 537 -12.43 -27.43 14.15
C ASP A 537 -12.31 -26.81 12.75
N GLN A 538 -13.44 -26.49 12.11
CA GLN A 538 -13.46 -25.73 10.86
C GLN A 538 -12.95 -24.31 11.06
N ALA A 539 -13.41 -23.63 12.11
CA ALA A 539 -12.98 -22.27 12.45
C ALA A 539 -11.47 -22.22 12.79
N LEU A 540 -10.97 -23.20 13.54
CA LEU A 540 -9.53 -23.34 13.82
C LEU A 540 -8.71 -23.58 12.55
N ARG A 541 -9.15 -24.48 11.65
CA ARG A 541 -8.48 -24.73 10.36
C ARG A 541 -8.44 -23.48 9.48
N LEU A 542 -9.54 -22.73 9.37
CA LEU A 542 -9.60 -21.48 8.62
C LEU A 542 -8.68 -20.40 9.24
N GLY A 543 -8.68 -20.25 10.57
CA GLY A 543 -7.77 -19.34 11.26
C GLY A 543 -6.30 -19.66 11.05
N MET A 544 -5.92 -20.95 11.07
CA MET A 544 -4.56 -21.38 10.69
C MET A 544 -4.24 -21.10 9.22
N ALA A 545 -5.17 -21.36 8.29
CA ALA A 545 -4.97 -21.06 6.87
C ALA A 545 -4.71 -19.56 6.63
N TRP A 546 -5.47 -18.69 7.31
CA TRP A 546 -5.27 -17.25 7.22
C TRP A 546 -3.97 -16.75 7.86
N LEU A 547 -3.63 -17.25 9.05
CA LEU A 547 -2.33 -16.94 9.64
C LEU A 547 -1.17 -17.44 8.76
N THR A 548 -1.39 -18.50 7.95
CA THR A 548 -0.41 -18.97 6.96
C THR A 548 -0.24 -17.97 5.80
N SER A 549 -1.32 -17.44 5.21
CA SER A 549 -1.21 -16.44 4.13
C SER A 549 -0.66 -15.09 4.61
N ARG A 550 -0.81 -14.78 5.91
CA ARG A 550 -0.18 -13.64 6.57
C ARG A 550 1.27 -13.89 7.05
N PHE A 551 1.79 -15.11 6.93
CA PHE A 551 3.10 -15.47 7.47
C PHE A 551 4.26 -15.04 6.55
N ASP A 552 4.97 -13.98 6.95
CA ASP A 552 6.21 -13.58 6.28
C ASP A 552 7.33 -14.57 6.64
N SER A 553 7.70 -15.43 5.68
CA SER A 553 8.79 -16.40 5.87
C SER A 553 10.19 -15.77 6.02
N GLU A 554 10.43 -14.54 5.52
CA GLU A 554 11.72 -13.86 5.66
C GLU A 554 11.92 -13.34 7.09
N THR A 555 10.96 -12.60 7.66
CA THR A 555 11.05 -12.16 9.07
C THR A 555 10.63 -13.23 10.08
N GLY A 556 9.81 -14.19 9.65
CA GLY A 556 9.15 -15.17 10.51
C GLY A 556 7.90 -14.65 11.20
N SER A 557 7.28 -13.56 10.75
CA SER A 557 6.16 -12.93 11.46
C SER A 557 4.77 -13.19 10.88
N PHE A 558 3.80 -13.45 11.76
CA PHE A 558 2.35 -13.40 11.46
C PHE A 558 1.80 -11.96 11.33
N ALA A 559 2.53 -10.95 11.82
CA ALA A 559 2.14 -9.55 11.80
C ALA A 559 3.23 -8.69 11.14
N SER A 560 2.86 -7.87 10.16
CA SER A 560 3.79 -7.02 9.43
C SER A 560 4.03 -5.69 10.14
N SER A 561 5.15 -5.03 9.83
CA SER A 561 5.44 -3.68 10.34
C SER A 561 4.52 -2.58 9.78
N THR A 562 3.68 -2.91 8.79
CA THR A 562 2.59 -2.05 8.29
C THR A 562 1.29 -2.21 9.07
N ASP A 563 1.11 -3.28 9.87
CA ASP A 563 -0.11 -3.56 10.63
C ASP A 563 -0.17 -2.81 11.99
N GLY A 564 0.51 -1.67 12.10
CA GLY A 564 0.53 -0.80 13.28
C GLY A 564 1.71 -1.01 14.24
N PRO A 565 1.79 -0.24 15.33
CA PRO A 565 2.94 -0.27 16.25
C PRO A 565 3.03 -1.53 17.11
N GLN A 566 1.93 -2.28 17.30
CA GLN A 566 1.85 -3.39 18.28
C GLN A 566 2.20 -4.76 17.66
N VAL A 567 3.25 -4.80 16.83
CA VAL A 567 3.63 -5.97 16.02
C VAL A 567 4.00 -7.17 16.90
N VAL A 568 4.83 -6.97 17.93
CA VAL A 568 5.34 -8.06 18.79
C VAL A 568 4.21 -8.65 19.63
N GLN A 569 3.36 -7.79 20.18
CA GLN A 569 2.17 -8.16 20.94
C GLN A 569 1.19 -8.96 20.09
N SER A 570 0.85 -8.46 18.89
CA SER A 570 -0.10 -9.16 18.01
C SER A 570 0.48 -10.47 17.44
N HIS A 571 1.77 -10.50 17.10
CA HIS A 571 2.46 -11.74 16.74
C HIS A 571 2.37 -12.76 17.89
N THR A 572 2.56 -12.34 19.14
CA THR A 572 2.54 -13.23 20.30
C THR A 572 1.21 -13.97 20.38
N PHE A 573 0.08 -13.26 20.27
CA PHE A 573 -1.24 -13.90 20.28
C PHE A 573 -1.50 -14.78 19.04
N ALA A 574 -1.05 -14.37 17.85
CA ALA A 574 -1.07 -15.21 16.64
C ALA A 574 -0.34 -16.55 16.86
N LEU A 575 0.85 -16.52 17.47
CA LEU A 575 1.61 -17.72 17.81
C LEU A 575 0.91 -18.59 18.87
N ARG A 576 0.41 -18.02 19.97
CA ARG A 576 -0.33 -18.80 20.99
C ARG A 576 -1.55 -19.52 20.40
N GLY A 577 -2.33 -18.80 19.59
CA GLY A 577 -3.48 -19.36 18.86
C GLY A 577 -3.07 -20.47 17.89
N TRP A 578 -1.98 -20.28 17.13
CA TRP A 578 -1.43 -21.30 16.22
C TRP A 578 -1.00 -22.57 16.96
N LEU A 579 -0.30 -22.43 18.08
CA LEU A 579 0.19 -23.55 18.90
C LEU A 579 -0.98 -24.37 19.45
N ALA A 580 -1.95 -23.71 20.08
CA ALA A 580 -3.10 -24.39 20.69
C ALA A 580 -4.07 -24.98 19.64
N ALA A 581 -4.30 -24.30 18.50
CA ALA A 581 -5.04 -24.87 17.38
C ALA A 581 -4.32 -26.10 16.79
N ASN A 582 -2.99 -26.12 16.78
CA ASN A 582 -2.20 -27.25 16.30
C ASN A 582 -2.25 -28.47 17.24
N GLU A 583 -2.53 -28.29 18.54
CA GLU A 583 -2.82 -29.40 19.47
C GLU A 583 -4.26 -29.90 19.37
N ALA A 584 -5.23 -29.00 19.19
CA ALA A 584 -6.66 -29.34 19.07
C ALA A 584 -7.00 -30.07 17.76
N LEU A 585 -6.28 -29.80 16.65
CA LEU A 585 -6.55 -30.37 15.33
C LEU A 585 -5.71 -31.63 15.05
N ASP A 586 -6.34 -32.61 14.37
CA ASP A 586 -5.82 -33.98 14.12
C ASP A 586 -4.28 -34.04 13.89
N PRO A 587 -3.55 -34.88 14.65
CA PRO A 587 -2.09 -34.91 14.64
C PRO A 587 -1.43 -35.53 13.39
N VAL A 588 -2.18 -35.98 12.38
CA VAL A 588 -1.64 -36.71 11.22
C VAL A 588 -1.41 -35.82 9.99
N GLU A 589 -2.33 -34.91 9.65
CA GLU A 589 -2.24 -34.10 8.42
C GLU A 589 -1.38 -32.83 8.58
N GLY A 590 -0.44 -32.60 7.64
CA GLY A 590 0.32 -31.36 7.52
C GLY A 590 1.22 -30.97 8.71
N ARG A 591 1.33 -31.83 9.74
CA ARG A 591 1.96 -31.50 11.03
C ARG A 591 3.39 -30.98 10.92
N ASP A 592 4.22 -31.56 10.06
CA ASP A 592 5.61 -31.14 9.89
C ASP A 592 5.71 -29.69 9.34
N GLY A 593 4.78 -29.30 8.46
CA GLY A 593 4.66 -27.91 7.98
C GLY A 593 4.15 -26.97 9.07
N ARG A 594 3.14 -27.39 9.85
CA ARG A 594 2.61 -26.62 10.99
C ARG A 594 3.68 -26.34 12.05
N ILE A 595 4.56 -27.32 12.30
CA ILE A 595 5.73 -27.21 13.19
C ILE A 595 6.80 -26.28 12.62
N ALA A 596 7.10 -26.34 11.31
CA ALA A 596 8.10 -25.48 10.68
C ALA A 596 7.72 -24.00 10.75
N ILE A 597 6.45 -23.66 10.50
CA ILE A 597 5.93 -22.29 10.65
C ILE A 597 6.03 -21.83 12.11
N ALA A 598 5.59 -22.66 13.06
CA ALA A 598 5.67 -22.33 14.49
C ALA A 598 7.11 -22.12 14.99
N GLN A 599 8.07 -22.93 14.52
CA GLN A 599 9.49 -22.74 14.84
C GLN A 599 10.03 -21.40 14.31
N ARG A 600 9.64 -21.02 13.08
CA ARG A 600 10.08 -19.76 12.46
C ARG A 600 9.41 -18.53 13.09
N ALA A 601 8.21 -18.68 13.64
CA ALA A 601 7.54 -17.67 14.48
C ALA A 601 8.23 -17.49 15.86
N VAL A 602 8.63 -18.59 16.50
CA VAL A 602 9.47 -18.54 17.73
C VAL A 602 10.79 -17.79 17.48
N GLU A 603 11.41 -17.98 16.31
CA GLU A 603 12.62 -17.24 15.92
C GLU A 603 12.37 -15.72 15.79
N PHE A 604 11.24 -15.28 15.25
CA PHE A 604 10.88 -13.85 15.23
C PHE A 604 10.80 -13.24 16.64
N LEU A 605 10.17 -13.94 17.61
CA LEU A 605 10.14 -13.45 18.99
C LEU A 605 11.54 -13.42 19.63
N VAL A 606 12.41 -14.38 19.32
CA VAL A 606 13.81 -14.39 19.77
C VAL A 606 14.60 -13.20 19.22
N ASP A 607 14.43 -12.86 17.94
CA ASP A 607 15.10 -11.74 17.28
C ASP A 607 14.50 -10.37 17.66
N ALA A 608 13.22 -10.31 18.05
CA ALA A 608 12.54 -9.10 18.54
C ALA A 608 12.92 -8.70 19.98
N ARG A 609 13.71 -9.51 20.70
CA ARG A 609 14.16 -9.23 22.08
C ARG A 609 15.10 -8.02 22.11
N THR A 610 14.89 -7.12 23.07
CA THR A 610 15.62 -5.84 23.13
C THR A 610 16.90 -5.92 23.96
N THR A 611 17.71 -4.86 23.97
CA THR A 611 18.99 -4.84 24.71
C THR A 611 18.84 -4.97 26.23
N LEU A 612 17.65 -4.74 26.78
CA LEU A 612 17.33 -4.92 28.20
C LEU A 612 16.92 -6.36 28.56
N GLY A 613 16.75 -7.24 27.56
CA GLY A 613 16.47 -8.68 27.75
C GLY A 613 15.00 -9.08 27.66
N GLY A 614 14.06 -8.15 27.85
CA GLY A 614 12.62 -8.37 27.62
C GLY A 614 12.15 -7.97 26.22
N TRP A 615 10.86 -7.62 26.12
CA TRP A 615 10.20 -7.19 24.88
C TRP A 615 9.37 -5.92 25.09
N GLU A 616 9.14 -5.19 24.00
CA GLU A 616 8.21 -4.05 23.89
C GLU A 616 7.17 -4.39 22.80
N CYS A 617 5.95 -3.83 22.87
CA CYS A 617 4.89 -4.12 21.90
C CYS A 617 5.28 -3.78 20.45
N ALA A 618 6.19 -2.80 20.27
CA ALA A 618 6.83 -2.44 19.02
C ALA A 618 8.28 -2.99 18.93
N PRO A 619 8.80 -3.32 17.72
CA PRO A 619 10.21 -3.65 17.52
C PRO A 619 11.11 -2.43 17.83
N ASN A 620 11.66 -2.40 19.04
CA ASN A 620 12.51 -1.34 19.56
C ASN A 620 13.65 -1.94 20.39
N LEU A 621 14.87 -1.42 20.24
CA LEU A 621 16.06 -1.95 20.93
C LEU A 621 16.33 -1.28 22.28
N GLU A 622 15.68 -0.14 22.59
CA GLU A 622 16.02 0.76 23.70
C GLU A 622 15.05 0.73 24.91
N SER A 623 13.93 0.00 24.84
CA SER A 623 12.96 -0.15 25.94
C SER A 623 12.32 -1.55 25.98
N CYS A 624 11.62 -1.87 27.08
CA CYS A 624 10.88 -3.12 27.31
C CYS A 624 9.68 -2.82 28.20
N GLN A 625 8.60 -3.60 28.09
CA GLN A 625 7.38 -3.46 28.89
C GLN A 625 7.15 -4.77 29.65
N ALA A 626 6.78 -4.70 30.93
CA ALA A 626 6.54 -5.88 31.75
C ALA A 626 5.42 -6.78 31.17
N GLN A 627 4.35 -6.15 30.69
CA GLN A 627 3.18 -6.79 30.05
C GLN A 627 3.56 -7.61 28.81
N THR A 628 4.17 -6.98 27.79
CA THR A 628 4.60 -7.68 26.57
C THR A 628 5.63 -8.77 26.89
N THR A 629 6.53 -8.51 27.85
CA THR A 629 7.52 -9.52 28.29
C THR A 629 6.85 -10.75 28.90
N ALA A 630 5.81 -10.58 29.73
CA ALA A 630 5.06 -11.69 30.30
C ALA A 630 4.36 -12.53 29.22
N TRP A 631 3.63 -11.89 28.29
CA TRP A 631 2.94 -12.62 27.22
C TRP A 631 3.89 -13.37 26.27
N VAL A 632 5.04 -12.79 25.93
CA VAL A 632 6.06 -13.50 25.12
C VAL A 632 6.63 -14.69 25.89
N LEU A 633 6.88 -14.55 27.20
CA LEU A 633 7.33 -15.67 28.03
C LEU A 633 6.31 -16.81 28.09
N CYS A 634 5.00 -16.53 28.08
CA CYS A 634 3.93 -17.53 27.99
C CYS A 634 3.95 -18.27 26.63
N ALA A 635 4.00 -17.54 25.51
CA ALA A 635 4.09 -18.16 24.18
C ALA A 635 5.35 -19.04 24.02
N LEU A 636 6.45 -18.68 24.68
CA LEU A 636 7.68 -19.48 24.74
C LEU A 636 7.60 -20.69 25.71
N VAL A 637 6.62 -20.76 26.62
CA VAL A 637 6.27 -22.03 27.33
C VAL A 637 5.58 -22.96 26.35
N GLU A 638 4.50 -22.49 25.73
CA GLU A 638 3.62 -23.28 24.87
C GLU A 638 4.42 -23.88 23.69
N ALA A 639 5.31 -23.07 23.09
CA ALA A 639 6.22 -23.53 22.06
C ALA A 639 7.19 -24.63 22.55
N ARG A 640 7.79 -24.45 23.74
CA ARG A 640 8.74 -25.40 24.34
C ARG A 640 8.07 -26.74 24.65
N ASP A 641 6.86 -26.72 25.18
CA ASP A 641 6.15 -27.93 25.62
C ASP A 641 5.58 -28.72 24.43
N LEU A 642 5.29 -28.05 23.32
CA LEU A 642 5.09 -28.66 21.99
C LEU A 642 6.38 -29.22 21.35
N GLY A 643 7.54 -29.02 21.96
CA GLY A 643 8.84 -29.53 21.51
C GLY A 643 9.58 -28.64 20.51
N LEU A 644 9.20 -27.37 20.35
CA LEU A 644 9.94 -26.40 19.53
C LEU A 644 11.23 -25.95 20.23
N THR A 645 12.21 -25.52 19.42
CA THR A 645 13.50 -25.06 19.92
C THR A 645 13.38 -23.64 20.46
N VAL A 646 13.26 -23.52 21.79
CA VAL A 646 13.28 -22.26 22.54
C VAL A 646 14.63 -22.08 23.24
N GLY A 647 15.25 -20.92 23.05
CA GLY A 647 16.54 -20.59 23.66
C GLY A 647 16.44 -20.32 25.17
N VAL A 648 17.14 -21.11 25.98
CA VAL A 648 17.14 -20.94 27.46
C VAL A 648 17.65 -19.55 27.87
N ARG A 649 18.63 -19.00 27.15
CA ARG A 649 19.19 -17.66 27.42
C ARG A 649 18.21 -16.53 27.06
N GLU A 650 17.29 -16.80 26.16
CA GLU A 650 16.31 -15.84 25.64
C GLU A 650 15.21 -15.66 26.68
N VAL A 651 14.71 -16.77 27.19
CA VAL A 651 13.79 -16.84 28.34
C VAL A 651 14.44 -16.28 29.61
N ASP A 652 15.68 -16.67 29.94
CA ASP A 652 16.36 -16.18 31.15
C ASP A 652 16.64 -14.67 31.09
N GLY A 653 16.81 -14.10 29.88
CA GLY A 653 16.86 -12.65 29.66
C GLY A 653 15.51 -11.98 29.93
N GLY A 654 14.42 -12.56 29.43
CA GLY A 654 13.06 -12.08 29.64
C GLY A 654 12.66 -12.07 31.12
N PHE A 655 12.95 -13.17 31.84
CA PHE A 655 12.79 -13.19 33.29
C PHE A 655 13.69 -12.19 33.99
N GLY A 656 14.97 -12.10 33.58
CA GLY A 656 15.90 -11.12 34.12
C GLY A 656 15.34 -9.70 34.07
N TYR A 657 14.73 -9.31 32.94
CA TYR A 657 14.03 -8.04 32.82
C TYR A 657 12.80 -7.96 33.72
N LEU A 658 11.90 -8.95 33.67
CA LEU A 658 10.67 -8.97 34.47
C LEU A 658 10.95 -8.89 35.99
N MET A 659 12.07 -9.44 36.47
CA MET A 659 12.48 -9.31 37.88
C MET A 659 12.89 -7.87 38.25
N THR A 660 13.38 -7.05 37.30
CA THR A 660 13.69 -5.63 37.56
C THR A 660 12.44 -4.75 37.67
N CYS A 661 11.30 -5.23 37.17
CA CYS A 661 10.00 -4.59 37.33
C CYS A 661 9.26 -5.01 38.62
N PHE A 662 9.75 -6.03 39.33
CA PHE A 662 9.08 -6.62 40.49
C PHE A 662 9.67 -6.13 41.82
N ASP A 663 8.81 -5.65 42.70
CA ASP A 663 9.14 -5.29 44.07
C ASP A 663 8.77 -6.43 45.04
N PRO A 664 9.75 -7.12 45.66
CA PRO A 664 9.48 -8.18 46.62
C PRO A 664 8.98 -7.67 47.98
N GLU A 665 9.15 -6.39 48.34
CA GLU A 665 8.69 -5.83 49.62
C GLU A 665 7.20 -5.45 49.58
N THR A 666 6.65 -5.10 48.40
CA THR A 666 5.20 -4.84 48.23
C THR A 666 4.45 -5.90 47.42
N GLY A 667 5.16 -6.85 46.80
CA GLY A 667 4.59 -7.92 45.97
C GLY A 667 4.08 -7.46 44.60
N ARG A 668 4.32 -6.20 44.21
CA ARG A 668 3.81 -5.58 42.97
C ARG A 668 4.79 -5.68 41.82
N THR A 669 4.28 -5.63 40.60
CA THR A 669 5.08 -5.45 39.38
C THR A 669 4.71 -4.14 38.69
N GLY A 670 5.69 -3.29 38.41
CA GLY A 670 5.53 -2.07 37.63
C GLY A 670 5.55 -2.34 36.11
N PHE A 671 5.03 -1.42 35.32
CA PHE A 671 5.09 -1.51 33.84
C PHE A 671 6.53 -1.36 33.30
N TRP A 672 7.35 -0.57 34.01
CA TRP A 672 8.79 -0.35 33.81
C TRP A 672 9.55 -0.63 35.13
N PRO A 673 10.87 -0.88 35.12
CA PRO A 673 11.67 -1.03 36.33
C PRO A 673 11.82 0.29 37.10
N ASP A 674 11.71 0.23 38.44
CA ASP A 674 11.97 1.39 39.31
C ASP A 674 13.48 1.59 39.51
N ILE A 675 14.13 2.13 38.48
CA ILE A 675 15.54 2.55 38.53
C ILE A 675 15.60 3.91 39.21
N GLY A 676 15.76 3.88 40.54
CA GLY A 676 15.71 5.04 41.44
C GLY A 676 16.46 6.28 40.91
N GLY A 677 15.70 7.28 40.46
CA GLY A 677 16.18 8.60 40.10
C GLY A 677 16.77 8.75 38.69
N GLY A 678 16.08 8.32 37.62
CA GLY A 678 16.63 8.41 36.26
C GLY A 678 15.67 8.63 35.07
N LEU A 679 14.38 8.31 35.14
CA LEU A 679 13.46 8.65 34.05
C LEU A 679 13.07 10.13 34.11
N THR A 680 13.20 10.85 33.00
CA THR A 680 12.82 12.27 32.93
C THR A 680 11.32 12.44 33.15
N SER A 681 10.93 13.46 33.91
CA SER A 681 9.52 13.69 34.27
C SER A 681 8.62 13.73 33.03
N ALA A 682 9.08 14.33 31.93
CA ALA A 682 8.38 14.39 30.63
C ALA A 682 8.13 13.04 29.91
N ARG A 683 8.57 11.90 30.47
CA ARG A 683 8.12 10.53 30.11
C ARG A 683 7.17 9.94 31.16
N TYR A 684 7.38 10.20 32.45
CA TYR A 684 6.52 9.75 33.55
C TYR A 684 5.17 10.49 33.57
N GLU A 685 5.19 11.82 33.49
CA GLU A 685 4.00 12.69 33.33
C GLU A 685 3.17 12.24 32.12
N ARG A 686 3.84 11.92 31.01
CA ARG A 686 3.19 11.39 29.80
C ARG A 686 2.62 9.98 29.93
N SER A 687 3.08 9.21 30.93
CA SER A 687 2.49 7.92 31.30
C SER A 687 1.21 8.13 32.10
N VAL A 688 1.19 9.08 33.04
CA VAL A 688 0.01 9.43 33.84
C VAL A 688 -1.08 10.09 32.98
N ASP A 689 -0.71 10.89 31.98
CA ASP A 689 -1.63 11.48 31.00
C ASP A 689 -2.18 10.46 29.97
N SER A 690 -1.75 9.19 29.99
CA SER A 690 -2.19 8.17 29.01
C SER A 690 -2.67 6.84 29.59
N HIS A 691 -2.28 6.49 30.81
CA HIS A 691 -2.65 5.24 31.47
C HIS A 691 -2.96 5.50 32.96
N PRO A 692 -4.14 5.12 33.48
CA PRO A 692 -4.50 5.32 34.88
C PRO A 692 -3.50 4.66 35.85
N PRO A 693 -3.26 5.25 37.05
CA PRO A 693 -2.46 4.62 38.12
C PRO A 693 -3.03 3.31 38.70
N GLU A 694 -4.17 2.86 38.18
CA GLU A 694 -5.03 1.78 38.71
C GLU A 694 -4.70 0.40 38.09
N LEU A 695 -3.69 0.34 37.21
CA LEU A 695 -3.33 -0.82 36.39
C LEU A 695 -2.13 -1.63 36.94
N VAL A 696 -1.74 -1.42 38.21
CA VAL A 696 -0.57 -2.10 38.81
C VAL A 696 -0.86 -3.59 39.09
N GLU A 697 -2.10 -3.88 39.46
CA GLU A 697 -2.60 -5.22 39.74
C GLU A 697 -2.61 -6.10 38.46
N THR A 698 -2.90 -5.53 37.29
CA THR A 698 -2.83 -6.17 35.97
C THR A 698 -1.43 -6.73 35.66
N HIS A 699 -0.41 -5.88 35.79
CA HIS A 699 0.99 -6.26 35.60
C HIS A 699 1.48 -7.27 36.65
N THR A 700 1.01 -7.12 37.89
CA THR A 700 1.33 -8.02 39.00
C THR A 700 0.79 -9.43 38.73
N ALA A 701 -0.46 -9.54 38.27
CA ALA A 701 -1.07 -10.82 37.90
C ALA A 701 -0.32 -11.52 36.75
N GLN A 702 -0.03 -10.79 35.66
CA GLN A 702 0.72 -11.31 34.51
C GLN A 702 2.12 -11.81 34.90
N ALA A 703 2.83 -11.07 35.74
CA ALA A 703 4.18 -11.45 36.19
C ALA A 703 4.19 -12.67 37.12
N ILE A 704 3.12 -12.88 37.91
CA ILE A 704 2.95 -14.07 38.75
C ILE A 704 2.61 -15.28 37.85
N ALA A 705 1.67 -15.15 36.92
CA ALA A 705 1.27 -16.23 35.99
C ALA A 705 2.47 -16.74 35.17
N ALA A 706 3.22 -15.84 34.53
CA ALA A 706 4.40 -16.20 33.73
C ALA A 706 5.50 -16.89 34.55
N ARG A 707 5.74 -16.47 35.81
CA ARG A 707 6.67 -17.14 36.73
C ARG A 707 6.25 -18.57 37.06
N LEU A 708 4.97 -18.78 37.36
CA LEU A 708 4.43 -20.09 37.74
C LEU A 708 4.51 -21.08 36.57
N GLN A 709 4.13 -20.67 35.36
CA GLN A 709 4.19 -21.50 34.14
C GLN A 709 5.63 -21.94 33.78
N TRP A 710 6.63 -21.14 34.14
CA TRP A 710 8.05 -21.50 33.99
C TRP A 710 8.68 -22.20 35.20
N GLY A 711 7.95 -22.40 36.30
CA GLY A 711 8.52 -22.90 37.56
C GLY A 711 9.58 -21.98 38.17
N ARG A 712 9.57 -20.69 37.81
CA ARG A 712 10.51 -19.64 38.27
C ARG A 712 9.99 -18.95 39.54
N GLY A 713 9.54 -19.77 40.49
CA GLY A 713 8.93 -19.41 41.77
C GLY A 713 8.07 -20.56 42.31
N THR A 714 7.69 -20.53 43.58
CA THR A 714 6.65 -21.42 44.14
C THR A 714 5.57 -20.59 44.83
N ALA A 715 4.46 -21.22 45.20
CA ALA A 715 3.43 -20.58 46.03
C ALA A 715 3.90 -20.29 47.48
N ASP A 716 5.14 -20.62 47.82
CA ASP A 716 5.79 -20.38 49.12
C ASP A 716 6.75 -19.16 49.08
N ASP A 717 6.89 -18.48 47.93
CA ASP A 717 7.70 -17.25 47.80
C ASP A 717 6.96 -16.06 48.43
N ASP A 718 7.52 -15.48 49.50
CA ASP A 718 6.91 -14.38 50.27
C ASP A 718 6.42 -13.22 49.37
N GLY A 719 7.17 -12.88 48.31
CA GLY A 719 6.81 -11.81 47.39
C GLY A 719 5.66 -12.18 46.46
N LEU A 720 5.57 -13.44 46.03
CA LEU A 720 4.45 -13.94 45.22
C LEU A 720 3.20 -14.18 46.06
N ILE A 721 3.36 -14.59 47.33
CA ILE A 721 2.27 -14.64 48.31
C ILE A 721 1.69 -13.24 48.50
N LEU A 722 2.52 -12.24 48.78
CA LEU A 722 2.07 -10.85 48.97
C LEU A 722 1.41 -10.30 47.70
N GLY A 723 1.95 -10.59 46.52
CA GLY A 723 1.32 -10.28 45.23
C GLY A 723 -0.07 -10.93 45.09
N SER A 724 -0.20 -12.22 45.41
CA SER A 724 -1.48 -12.95 45.39
C SER A 724 -2.54 -12.36 46.33
N GLU A 725 -2.10 -11.74 47.43
CA GLU A 725 -3.01 -11.13 48.41
C GLU A 725 -3.59 -9.83 47.88
N ARG A 726 -2.80 -9.03 47.15
CA ARG A 726 -3.30 -7.83 46.46
C ARG A 726 -4.37 -8.14 45.41
N LEU A 727 -4.22 -9.23 44.65
CA LEU A 727 -5.24 -9.59 43.66
C LEU A 727 -6.56 -9.98 44.38
N VAL A 728 -6.47 -10.63 45.54
CA VAL A 728 -7.64 -10.99 46.37
C VAL A 728 -8.18 -9.79 47.18
N GLU A 729 -7.41 -8.72 47.40
CA GLU A 729 -7.93 -7.43 47.86
C GLU A 729 -8.74 -6.72 46.75
N ALA A 730 -8.30 -6.83 45.50
CA ALA A 730 -8.91 -6.23 44.31
C ALA A 730 -9.73 -7.22 43.47
N LEU A 731 -10.68 -7.94 44.09
CA LEU A 731 -11.47 -8.97 43.39
C LEU A 731 -12.23 -8.44 42.15
N PRO A 732 -12.33 -9.24 41.07
CA PRO A 732 -13.10 -8.93 39.86
C PRO A 732 -14.55 -8.51 40.14
N LYS A 733 -15.03 -7.46 39.43
CA LYS A 733 -16.39 -6.94 39.52
C LYS A 733 -16.85 -6.39 38.18
N TRP A 734 -18.08 -6.72 37.77
CA TRP A 734 -18.69 -6.05 36.62
C TRP A 734 -19.38 -4.75 37.05
N SER A 735 -18.61 -3.66 37.21
CA SER A 735 -19.16 -2.32 37.43
C SER A 735 -18.53 -1.29 36.49
N ILE A 736 -19.37 -0.75 35.61
CA ILE A 736 -19.04 0.35 34.68
C ILE A 736 -18.92 1.68 35.46
N GLU A 737 -19.79 1.92 36.45
CA GLU A 737 -19.76 3.14 37.28
C GLU A 737 -18.51 3.22 38.18
N GLU A 738 -17.98 2.07 38.64
CA GLU A 738 -16.73 2.01 39.42
C GLU A 738 -15.48 1.94 38.52
N GLY A 739 -15.61 1.93 37.19
CA GLY A 739 -14.47 1.76 36.24
C GLY A 739 -13.78 0.38 36.28
N SER A 740 -14.28 -0.52 37.12
CA SER A 740 -13.61 -1.75 37.61
C SER A 740 -13.34 -2.87 36.60
N ILE A 741 -13.61 -2.66 35.31
CA ILE A 741 -13.55 -3.69 34.26
C ILE A 741 -12.18 -3.63 33.57
N ASP A 742 -11.27 -4.52 33.99
CA ASP A 742 -10.01 -4.86 33.32
C ASP A 742 -9.96 -6.37 33.09
N ILE A 743 -10.22 -6.80 31.85
CA ILE A 743 -10.26 -8.23 31.51
C ILE A 743 -8.87 -8.87 31.46
N TYR A 744 -7.80 -8.10 31.20
CA TYR A 744 -6.43 -8.62 31.21
C TYR A 744 -5.99 -8.97 32.64
N TYR A 745 -6.38 -8.13 33.60
CA TYR A 745 -6.21 -8.40 35.02
C TYR A 745 -7.02 -9.63 35.45
N TRP A 746 -8.29 -9.75 35.02
CA TRP A 746 -9.13 -10.88 35.38
C TRP A 746 -8.62 -12.20 34.78
N GLN A 747 -8.15 -12.20 33.53
CA GLN A 747 -7.61 -13.41 32.90
C GLN A 747 -6.29 -13.86 33.55
N ALA A 748 -5.30 -12.96 33.62
CA ALA A 748 -4.00 -13.28 34.20
C ALA A 748 -4.08 -13.57 35.71
N GLY A 749 -5.00 -12.90 36.41
CA GLY A 749 -5.28 -13.16 37.83
C GLY A 749 -5.94 -14.53 38.03
N THR A 750 -6.76 -14.99 37.08
CA THR A 750 -7.34 -16.35 37.11
C THR A 750 -6.26 -17.40 36.94
N GLU A 751 -5.32 -17.23 35.98
CA GLU A 751 -4.16 -18.12 35.83
C GLU A 751 -3.28 -18.14 37.08
N ALA A 752 -2.99 -16.96 37.66
CA ALA A 752 -2.12 -16.82 38.82
C ALA A 752 -2.73 -17.44 40.10
N ILE A 753 -3.98 -17.12 40.42
CA ILE A 753 -4.57 -17.40 41.74
C ILE A 753 -4.89 -18.88 41.98
N GLN A 754 -5.06 -19.72 40.94
CA GLN A 754 -5.25 -21.17 41.14
C GLN A 754 -4.09 -21.81 41.94
N SER A 755 -2.88 -21.23 41.89
CA SER A 755 -1.70 -21.74 42.60
C SER A 755 -1.65 -21.36 44.10
N PHE A 756 -2.39 -20.33 44.56
CA PHE A 756 -2.23 -19.76 45.91
C PHE A 756 -3.27 -20.27 46.93
N GLY A 757 -3.62 -21.55 46.83
CA GLY A 757 -4.42 -22.26 47.83
C GLY A 757 -5.93 -22.10 47.66
N ALA A 758 -6.64 -23.16 48.06
CA ALA A 758 -8.06 -23.36 47.71
C ALA A 758 -9.02 -22.26 48.16
N SER A 759 -8.71 -21.51 49.22
CA SER A 759 -9.57 -20.40 49.68
C SER A 759 -9.43 -19.14 48.82
N LYS A 760 -8.20 -18.77 48.40
CA LYS A 760 -7.98 -17.64 47.47
C LYS A 760 -8.57 -17.99 46.10
N ALA A 761 -8.33 -19.21 45.61
CA ALA A 761 -8.92 -19.71 44.37
C ALA A 761 -10.46 -19.73 44.41
N ALA A 762 -11.10 -20.24 45.48
CA ALA A 762 -12.56 -20.25 45.57
C ALA A 762 -13.18 -18.84 45.56
N LEU A 763 -12.59 -17.88 46.29
CA LEU A 763 -13.04 -16.49 46.31
C LEU A 763 -12.90 -15.82 44.93
N TRP A 764 -11.75 -16.01 44.28
CA TRP A 764 -11.50 -15.46 42.95
C TRP A 764 -12.42 -16.06 41.90
N ASN A 765 -12.56 -17.38 41.87
CA ASN A 765 -13.39 -18.08 40.89
C ASN A 765 -14.87 -17.71 41.05
N GLN A 766 -15.35 -17.53 42.29
CA GLN A 766 -16.69 -17.00 42.58
C GLN A 766 -16.85 -15.56 42.08
N ALA A 767 -15.84 -14.70 42.22
CA ALA A 767 -15.88 -13.33 41.72
C ALA A 767 -15.94 -13.28 40.18
N ILE A 768 -15.12 -14.09 39.49
CA ILE A 768 -15.15 -14.22 38.02
C ILE A 768 -16.52 -14.71 37.53
N GLU A 769 -17.08 -15.77 38.12
CA GLU A 769 -18.41 -16.27 37.73
C GLU A 769 -19.50 -15.21 37.97
N THR A 770 -19.44 -14.49 39.09
CA THR A 770 -20.37 -13.40 39.42
C THR A 770 -20.22 -12.18 38.49
N ALA A 771 -19.01 -11.92 37.98
CA ALA A 771 -18.73 -10.81 37.07
C ALA A 771 -19.12 -11.14 35.62
N LEU A 772 -18.73 -12.30 35.08
CA LEU A 772 -18.88 -12.61 33.66
C LEU A 772 -20.23 -13.25 33.31
N VAL A 773 -20.64 -14.32 34.02
CA VAL A 773 -21.80 -15.14 33.63
C VAL A 773 -23.11 -14.33 33.53
N PRO A 774 -23.48 -13.47 34.50
CA PRO A 774 -24.74 -12.73 34.45
C PRO A 774 -24.68 -11.39 33.70
N ASN A 775 -23.53 -11.02 33.12
CA ASN A 775 -23.34 -9.74 32.40
C ASN A 775 -22.92 -9.92 30.93
N HIS A 776 -23.13 -11.10 30.37
CA HIS A 776 -23.12 -11.27 28.93
C HIS A 776 -24.34 -10.57 28.30
N ALA A 777 -24.22 -10.19 27.02
CA ALA A 777 -25.32 -9.82 26.15
C ALA A 777 -25.55 -10.94 25.12
N THR A 778 -26.75 -11.03 24.55
CA THR A 778 -27.06 -12.00 23.48
C THR A 778 -27.12 -11.30 22.14
N ASP A 779 -26.50 -11.89 21.10
CA ASP A 779 -26.60 -11.40 19.73
C ASP A 779 -27.97 -11.72 19.08
N ALA A 780 -28.12 -11.40 17.80
CA ALA A 780 -29.37 -11.64 17.06
C ALA A 780 -29.74 -13.13 16.90
N ASN A 781 -28.80 -14.04 17.08
CA ASN A 781 -29.01 -15.50 17.03
C ASN A 781 -29.15 -16.11 18.44
N GLY A 782 -29.01 -15.30 19.50
CA GLY A 782 -29.05 -15.73 20.89
C GLY A 782 -27.70 -16.15 21.47
N ASN A 783 -26.59 -15.95 20.74
CA ASN A 783 -25.27 -16.32 21.21
C ASN A 783 -24.74 -15.29 22.23
N ALA A 784 -24.12 -15.77 23.31
CA ALA A 784 -23.59 -14.95 24.38
C ALA A 784 -22.30 -14.23 23.94
N TYR A 785 -22.19 -12.94 24.22
CA TYR A 785 -20.99 -12.14 24.02
C TYR A 785 -20.83 -11.11 25.13
N TRP A 786 -19.65 -10.53 25.29
CA TRP A 786 -19.45 -9.42 26.23
C TRP A 786 -19.29 -8.10 25.48
N PRO A 787 -20.10 -7.07 25.81
CA PRO A 787 -19.93 -5.73 25.25
C PRO A 787 -18.51 -5.20 25.50
N ALA A 788 -17.98 -4.42 24.56
CA ALA A 788 -16.68 -3.79 24.69
C ALA A 788 -16.71 -2.62 25.70
N VAL A 789 -16.60 -2.95 26.97
CA VAL A 789 -16.56 -2.02 28.11
C VAL A 789 -15.36 -2.32 29.01
N GLY A 790 -14.75 -1.27 29.56
CA GLY A 790 -13.60 -1.36 30.47
C GLY A 790 -12.50 -0.37 30.12
N ALA A 791 -11.42 -0.36 30.91
CA ALA A 791 -10.32 0.59 30.73
C ALA A 791 -9.59 0.46 29.38
N TRP A 792 -9.61 -0.73 28.80
CA TRP A 792 -8.87 -1.09 27.59
C TRP A 792 -9.76 -1.27 26.34
N HIS A 793 -11.08 -1.39 26.51
CA HIS A 793 -12.01 -1.74 25.45
C HIS A 793 -12.90 -0.57 25.04
N VAL A 794 -12.99 -0.33 23.73
CA VAL A 794 -13.92 0.63 23.10
C VAL A 794 -14.94 -0.11 22.26
N ALA A 795 -16.14 0.47 22.12
CA ALA A 795 -17.17 0.00 21.18
C ALA A 795 -16.54 -0.27 19.80
N GLY A 796 -16.72 -1.49 19.32
CA GLY A 796 -15.96 -2.06 18.22
C GLY A 796 -15.07 -3.24 18.62
N THR A 797 -14.72 -3.44 19.90
CA THR A 797 -13.76 -4.49 20.32
C THR A 797 -14.43 -5.72 20.96
N GLU A 798 -15.70 -5.99 20.61
CA GLU A 798 -16.53 -7.05 21.22
C GLU A 798 -15.96 -8.46 21.00
N VAL A 799 -15.28 -8.69 19.87
CA VAL A 799 -14.70 -9.99 19.51
C VAL A 799 -13.48 -10.33 20.38
N PRO A 800 -12.43 -9.47 20.46
CA PRO A 800 -11.36 -9.66 21.45
C PRO A 800 -11.86 -9.71 22.90
N MET A 801 -12.81 -8.84 23.28
CA MET A 801 -13.39 -8.84 24.64
C MET A 801 -14.05 -10.19 24.96
N THR A 802 -14.86 -10.73 24.04
CA THR A 802 -15.55 -12.02 24.22
C THR A 802 -14.57 -13.20 24.27
N ALA A 803 -13.49 -13.16 23.47
CA ALA A 803 -12.44 -14.16 23.53
C ALA A 803 -11.69 -14.15 24.88
N TRP A 804 -11.38 -12.97 25.41
CA TRP A 804 -10.80 -12.82 26.74
C TRP A 804 -11.73 -13.30 27.86
N CYS A 805 -13.01 -12.95 27.81
CA CYS A 805 -14.02 -13.44 28.76
C CYS A 805 -14.18 -14.97 28.70
N LEU A 806 -14.21 -15.56 27.51
CA LEU A 806 -14.30 -17.02 27.33
C LEU A 806 -13.07 -17.73 27.90
N LEU A 807 -11.85 -17.26 27.58
CA LEU A 807 -10.60 -17.78 28.15
C LEU A 807 -10.57 -17.68 29.69
N THR A 808 -11.09 -16.58 30.23
CA THR A 808 -11.17 -16.36 31.68
C THR A 808 -12.13 -17.34 32.37
N LEU A 809 -13.23 -17.71 31.71
CA LEU A 809 -14.17 -18.74 32.21
C LEU A 809 -13.64 -20.17 32.01
N GLN A 810 -12.93 -20.44 30.91
CA GLN A 810 -12.30 -21.73 30.61
C GLN A 810 -11.19 -22.08 31.61
N ALA A 811 -10.45 -21.08 32.10
CA ALA A 811 -9.41 -21.25 33.13
C ALA A 811 -9.96 -21.62 34.52
N LEU A 812 -11.28 -21.64 34.73
CA LEU A 812 -11.88 -21.99 36.02
C LEU A 812 -12.06 -23.51 36.18
N PRO A 813 -11.64 -24.14 37.29
CA PRO A 813 -11.88 -25.55 37.54
C PRO A 813 -13.38 -25.90 37.58
N GLU A 814 -13.71 -27.13 37.18
CA GLU A 814 -15.08 -27.66 37.25
C GLU A 814 -15.47 -28.05 38.69
N GLY A 815 -16.72 -27.76 39.07
CA GLY A 815 -17.34 -28.35 40.26
C GLY A 815 -16.89 -27.82 41.64
N VAL A 816 -16.34 -26.60 41.72
CA VAL A 816 -16.03 -25.98 43.02
C VAL A 816 -17.33 -25.71 43.82
N PRO A 817 -17.46 -26.16 45.07
CA PRO A 817 -18.63 -25.84 45.90
C PRO A 817 -18.66 -24.35 46.24
N HIS A 818 -19.80 -23.68 46.03
CA HIS A 818 -19.99 -22.29 46.45
C HIS A 818 -19.69 -22.11 47.94
N ALA A 819 -18.93 -21.07 48.29
CA ALA A 819 -18.68 -20.71 49.68
C ALA A 819 -20.00 -20.35 50.36
N SER A 820 -20.32 -21.04 51.47
CA SER A 820 -21.63 -20.93 52.14
C SER A 820 -21.90 -19.51 52.66
N GLU A 821 -23.10 -19.00 52.39
CA GLU A 821 -23.54 -17.63 52.72
C GLU A 821 -23.23 -17.17 54.17
N THR A 822 -22.18 -16.39 54.34
CA THR A 822 -21.95 -15.61 55.58
C THR A 822 -22.45 -14.18 55.41
N GLN A 823 -23.67 -13.97 55.91
CA GLN A 823 -24.42 -12.72 56.07
C GLN A 823 -23.59 -11.41 56.10
N GLN A 824 -23.98 -10.43 55.27
CA GLN A 824 -23.84 -9.01 55.59
C GLN A 824 -25.19 -8.28 55.47
N PRO A 825 -25.42 -7.20 56.24
CA PRO A 825 -26.77 -6.65 56.47
C PRO A 825 -27.17 -5.56 55.46
N ALA A 826 -28.48 -5.36 55.30
CA ALA A 826 -29.06 -4.32 54.44
C ALA A 826 -28.80 -2.89 54.97
N PRO A 827 -28.54 -1.90 54.08
CA PRO A 827 -28.51 -0.47 54.45
C PRO A 827 -29.90 0.06 54.84
N GLY A 828 -29.93 0.99 55.81
CA GLY A 828 -31.17 1.58 56.35
C GLY A 828 -31.56 2.95 55.76
N GLU A 829 -32.79 3.39 56.06
CA GLU A 829 -33.42 4.59 55.50
C GLU A 829 -32.87 5.93 56.03
N SER A 830 -32.51 6.85 55.12
CA SER A 830 -32.65 8.32 55.26
C SER A 830 -32.33 9.03 53.93
N GLY A 831 -32.88 10.19 53.56
CA GLY A 831 -34.02 10.93 54.10
C GLY A 831 -34.06 12.41 53.67
N ALA A 832 -35.14 12.85 52.98
CA ALA A 832 -35.45 14.24 52.55
C ALA A 832 -34.55 14.84 51.42
N ARG A 833 -34.97 15.79 50.56
CA ARG A 833 -36.29 16.42 50.27
C ARG A 833 -36.32 17.16 48.91
N SER A 834 -37.37 16.92 48.12
CA SER A 834 -38.14 17.87 47.26
C SER A 834 -37.49 19.10 46.55
N SER A 835 -37.67 19.18 45.23
CA SER A 835 -38.37 20.30 44.56
C SER A 835 -38.91 19.87 43.17
N GLU A 836 -39.86 20.63 42.59
CA GLU A 836 -40.61 20.26 41.38
C GLU A 836 -40.22 21.09 40.14
N SER A 837 -40.35 20.52 38.93
CA SER A 837 -40.98 21.24 37.81
C SER A 837 -41.61 20.29 36.77
N ARG A 838 -42.68 20.75 36.12
CA ARG A 838 -43.48 20.07 35.08
C ARG A 838 -43.02 20.63 33.71
N THR A 839 -43.27 20.11 32.50
CA THR A 839 -44.34 19.27 31.88
C THR A 839 -43.87 18.99 30.41
N PRO A 840 -44.60 18.29 29.50
CA PRO A 840 -45.83 17.49 29.63
C PRO A 840 -45.75 16.06 29.03
N GLU A 841 -46.73 15.21 29.36
CA GLU A 841 -46.98 13.96 28.62
C GLU A 841 -47.46 14.23 27.18
N ARG A 842 -47.12 13.35 26.24
CA ARG A 842 -47.76 13.27 24.92
C ARG A 842 -48.11 11.82 24.58
N ARG A 843 -49.32 11.40 24.94
CA ARG A 843 -49.87 10.09 24.54
C ARG A 843 -49.88 9.94 23.01
N THR A 844 -49.27 8.87 22.52
CA THR A 844 -49.61 8.23 21.24
C THR A 844 -50.44 6.96 21.52
N PRO A 845 -51.27 6.48 20.58
CA PRO A 845 -52.15 5.33 20.80
C PRO A 845 -51.39 4.00 20.68
N ASP A 846 -51.89 2.96 21.33
CA ASP A 846 -51.39 1.60 21.18
C ASP A 846 -51.51 1.13 19.72
N ALA A 847 -50.38 0.84 19.09
CA ALA A 847 -50.30 0.04 17.87
C ALA A 847 -49.83 -1.37 18.27
N PRO A 848 -50.47 -2.45 17.77
CA PRO A 848 -50.12 -3.80 18.18
C PRO A 848 -48.70 -4.14 17.72
N THR A 849 -47.87 -4.62 18.67
CA THR A 849 -46.55 -5.17 18.36
C THR A 849 -46.69 -6.37 17.44
N ARG A 850 -46.22 -6.20 16.21
CA ARG A 850 -45.92 -7.28 15.28
C ARG A 850 -44.42 -7.24 15.09
N GLU A 851 -43.75 -8.37 15.31
CA GLU A 851 -42.32 -8.49 15.06
C GLU A 851 -42.03 -8.12 13.59
N PRO A 852 -40.94 -7.39 13.30
CA PRO A 852 -40.52 -7.10 11.95
C PRO A 852 -39.98 -8.38 11.32
N GLN A 853 -40.87 -9.19 10.74
CA GLN A 853 -40.47 -10.31 9.90
C GLN A 853 -39.61 -9.76 8.75
N THR A 854 -38.37 -10.24 8.63
CA THR A 854 -37.52 -9.99 7.47
C THR A 854 -38.29 -10.40 6.20
N PRO A 855 -38.38 -9.54 5.18
CA PRO A 855 -39.23 -9.79 4.04
C PRO A 855 -38.65 -10.95 3.21
N ASP A 856 -39.46 -11.98 2.97
CA ASP A 856 -39.07 -13.18 2.22
C ASP A 856 -38.34 -12.85 0.91
N ARG A 857 -37.16 -13.47 0.73
CA ARG A 857 -36.31 -13.32 -0.45
C ARG A 857 -37.08 -13.49 -1.75
N HIS A 858 -37.91 -14.53 -1.86
CA HIS A 858 -38.59 -14.85 -3.12
C HIS A 858 -39.65 -13.80 -3.46
N THR A 859 -40.37 -13.30 -2.45
CA THR A 859 -41.29 -12.17 -2.56
C THR A 859 -40.58 -10.86 -2.93
N VAL A 860 -39.40 -10.57 -2.38
CA VAL A 860 -38.61 -9.37 -2.73
C VAL A 860 -38.06 -9.46 -4.15
N VAL A 861 -37.46 -10.60 -4.52
CA VAL A 861 -36.97 -10.89 -5.88
C VAL A 861 -38.12 -10.79 -6.90
N ALA A 862 -39.27 -11.40 -6.64
CA ALA A 862 -40.44 -11.28 -7.52
C ALA A 862 -40.90 -9.82 -7.67
N SER A 863 -40.93 -9.05 -6.58
CA SER A 863 -41.29 -7.63 -6.61
C SER A 863 -40.28 -6.77 -7.40
N ALA A 864 -38.99 -7.14 -7.36
CA ALA A 864 -37.95 -6.48 -8.16
C ALA A 864 -37.98 -6.87 -9.65
N LEU A 865 -38.33 -8.12 -9.97
CA LEU A 865 -38.58 -8.55 -11.35
C LEU A 865 -39.79 -7.82 -11.96
N GLU A 866 -40.85 -7.56 -11.18
CA GLU A 866 -41.92 -6.66 -11.62
C GLU A 866 -41.43 -5.22 -11.87
N TYR A 867 -40.51 -4.71 -11.06
CA TYR A 867 -39.93 -3.37 -11.27
C TYR A 867 -39.12 -3.31 -12.56
N LEU A 868 -38.33 -4.35 -12.87
CA LEU A 868 -37.65 -4.46 -14.17
C LEU A 868 -38.68 -4.49 -15.31
N LEU A 869 -39.70 -5.36 -15.25
CA LEU A 869 -40.74 -5.42 -16.28
C LEU A 869 -41.48 -4.08 -16.48
N ALA A 870 -41.70 -3.32 -15.40
CA ALA A 870 -42.31 -1.99 -15.47
C ALA A 870 -41.40 -0.94 -16.15
N ASN A 871 -40.07 -1.09 -16.06
CA ASN A 871 -39.07 -0.14 -16.57
C ASN A 871 -38.49 -0.49 -17.96
N GLN A 872 -38.96 -1.55 -18.63
CA GLN A 872 -38.55 -1.82 -20.02
C GLN A 872 -38.99 -0.68 -20.95
N SER A 873 -38.11 -0.24 -21.86
CA SER A 873 -38.40 0.78 -22.87
C SER A 873 -39.29 0.24 -24.01
N ASP A 874 -39.89 1.13 -24.82
CA ASP A 874 -40.80 0.79 -25.93
C ASP A 874 -40.12 0.08 -27.12
N ASP A 875 -38.80 0.20 -27.25
CA ASP A 875 -37.95 -0.53 -28.19
C ASP A 875 -37.65 -1.98 -27.73
N GLY A 876 -37.61 -2.23 -26.43
CA GLY A 876 -37.35 -3.55 -25.82
C GLY A 876 -36.15 -3.60 -24.90
N ARG A 877 -35.34 -2.53 -24.81
CA ARG A 877 -34.17 -2.50 -23.93
C ARG A 877 -34.48 -2.06 -22.51
N TRP A 878 -33.55 -2.35 -21.61
CA TRP A 878 -33.41 -1.64 -20.35
C TRP A 878 -32.27 -0.63 -20.46
N ARG A 879 -32.45 0.50 -19.79
CA ARG A 879 -31.40 1.50 -19.56
C ARG A 879 -30.97 1.38 -18.10
N ALA A 880 -29.86 2.01 -17.74
CA ALA A 880 -29.46 2.04 -16.33
C ALA A 880 -30.47 2.82 -15.48
N SER A 881 -31.03 3.91 -16.03
CA SER A 881 -32.09 4.73 -15.44
C SER A 881 -33.53 4.30 -15.78
N THR A 882 -34.51 4.86 -15.05
CA THR A 882 -35.94 4.62 -15.32
C THR A 882 -36.37 5.17 -16.69
N LYS A 883 -37.28 4.46 -17.36
CA LYS A 883 -37.68 4.75 -18.76
C LYS A 883 -38.28 6.15 -18.99
N ASP A 884 -38.87 6.74 -17.95
CA ASP A 884 -39.58 8.02 -18.00
C ASP A 884 -38.66 9.22 -17.70
N ASP A 885 -37.39 9.00 -17.32
CA ASP A 885 -36.48 10.07 -16.90
C ASP A 885 -35.88 10.83 -18.09
N ALA A 886 -36.46 11.99 -18.39
CA ALA A 886 -36.08 12.82 -19.54
C ALA A 886 -34.63 13.33 -19.51
N LYS A 887 -33.91 13.23 -18.39
CA LYS A 887 -32.47 13.56 -18.32
C LYS A 887 -31.58 12.47 -18.91
N ALA A 888 -32.01 11.20 -18.88
CA ALA A 888 -31.24 10.06 -19.38
C ALA A 888 -31.04 10.09 -20.91
N ALA A 889 -31.82 10.90 -21.63
CA ALA A 889 -31.69 11.12 -23.07
C ALA A 889 -30.34 11.77 -23.50
N ALA A 890 -29.43 12.05 -22.57
CA ALA A 890 -28.16 12.73 -22.83
C ALA A 890 -26.98 12.27 -21.94
N GLY A 891 -26.71 10.96 -21.79
CA GLY A 891 -25.38 10.55 -21.31
C GLY A 891 -25.15 9.16 -20.67
N GLU A 892 -26.12 8.24 -20.64
CA GLU A 892 -25.83 6.84 -20.30
C GLU A 892 -25.43 6.07 -21.57
N PHE A 893 -24.47 5.12 -21.47
CA PHE A 893 -23.69 4.63 -22.63
C PHE A 893 -23.58 3.11 -22.79
N ASP A 894 -24.23 2.31 -21.94
CA ASP A 894 -24.29 0.84 -22.11
C ASP A 894 -25.70 0.27 -21.81
N ASP A 895 -26.63 0.47 -22.75
CA ASP A 895 -27.94 -0.17 -22.69
C ASP A 895 -27.87 -1.70 -22.99
N VAL A 896 -26.74 -2.19 -23.53
CA VAL A 896 -26.56 -3.60 -23.94
C VAL A 896 -26.26 -4.48 -22.72
N GLY A 897 -25.27 -4.12 -21.91
CA GLY A 897 -24.92 -4.82 -20.68
C GLY A 897 -26.07 -4.82 -19.68
N VAL A 898 -26.77 -3.69 -19.53
CA VAL A 898 -27.96 -3.59 -18.66
C VAL A 898 -29.12 -4.44 -19.17
N THR A 899 -29.39 -4.45 -20.49
CA THR A 899 -30.40 -5.33 -21.08
C THR A 899 -30.06 -6.81 -20.90
N ALA A 900 -28.79 -7.19 -21.06
CA ALA A 900 -28.32 -8.55 -20.85
C ALA A 900 -28.47 -9.01 -19.39
N ASN A 901 -28.11 -8.14 -18.42
CA ASN A 901 -28.31 -8.43 -16.99
C ASN A 901 -29.80 -8.58 -16.66
N ALA A 902 -30.67 -7.71 -17.19
CA ALA A 902 -32.11 -7.79 -16.99
C ALA A 902 -32.75 -9.03 -17.65
N ILE A 903 -32.25 -9.48 -18.81
CA ILE A 903 -32.64 -10.76 -19.43
C ILE A 903 -32.28 -11.93 -18.51
N LEU A 904 -31.05 -12.00 -18.01
CA LEU A 904 -30.60 -13.08 -17.14
C LEU A 904 -31.41 -13.13 -15.84
N ALA A 905 -31.63 -11.98 -15.19
CA ALA A 905 -32.51 -11.88 -14.02
C ALA A 905 -33.94 -12.37 -14.31
N LEU A 906 -34.50 -12.02 -15.47
CA LEU A 906 -35.83 -12.46 -15.90
C LEU A 906 -35.89 -13.90 -16.42
N LEU A 907 -34.75 -14.57 -16.66
CA LEU A 907 -34.72 -15.99 -17.01
C LEU A 907 -34.81 -16.88 -15.76
N ASP A 908 -34.14 -16.50 -14.68
CA ASP A 908 -34.08 -17.27 -13.43
C ASP A 908 -35.17 -16.88 -12.41
N ALA A 909 -36.35 -16.49 -12.90
CA ALA A 909 -37.42 -15.98 -12.05
C ALA A 909 -38.00 -17.08 -11.13
N PRO A 910 -38.25 -16.80 -9.83
CA PRO A 910 -38.51 -17.82 -8.82
C PRO A 910 -39.79 -18.63 -9.10
N ALA A 911 -39.73 -19.92 -8.81
CA ALA A 911 -40.83 -20.86 -9.02
C ALA A 911 -42.08 -20.47 -8.21
N GLY A 912 -43.26 -20.73 -8.78
CA GLY A 912 -44.56 -20.44 -8.15
C GLY A 912 -45.08 -19.01 -8.33
N PHE A 913 -44.27 -18.08 -8.85
CA PHE A 913 -44.68 -16.72 -9.19
C PHE A 913 -45.04 -16.58 -10.68
N GLU A 914 -46.22 -16.05 -10.98
CA GLU A 914 -46.59 -15.64 -12.35
C GLU A 914 -46.11 -14.21 -12.61
N PHE A 915 -45.48 -13.98 -13.78
CA PHE A 915 -44.98 -12.67 -14.20
C PHE A 915 -45.64 -12.22 -15.52
N PRO A 916 -46.85 -11.61 -15.48
CA PRO A 916 -47.60 -11.26 -16.68
C PRO A 916 -46.81 -10.36 -17.65
N GLY A 917 -46.51 -10.90 -18.83
CA GLY A 917 -45.74 -10.21 -19.86
C GLY A 917 -44.24 -10.50 -19.89
N ARG A 918 -43.70 -11.32 -18.98
CA ARG A 918 -42.29 -11.77 -18.95
C ARG A 918 -41.81 -12.30 -20.31
N GLU A 919 -42.54 -13.26 -20.89
CA GLU A 919 -42.25 -13.80 -22.24
C GLU A 919 -42.14 -12.70 -23.31
N ARG A 920 -43.08 -11.75 -23.29
CA ARG A 920 -43.13 -10.64 -24.25
C ARG A 920 -42.00 -9.63 -24.01
N ALA A 921 -41.60 -9.41 -22.77
CA ALA A 921 -40.47 -8.56 -22.41
C ALA A 921 -39.15 -9.18 -22.90
N LEU A 922 -38.90 -10.45 -22.57
CA LEU A 922 -37.74 -11.22 -23.04
C LEU A 922 -37.68 -11.28 -24.58
N SER A 923 -38.78 -11.62 -25.25
CA SER A 923 -38.85 -11.68 -26.72
C SER A 923 -38.50 -10.34 -27.38
N ARG A 924 -38.91 -9.21 -26.78
CA ARG A 924 -38.56 -7.87 -27.28
C ARG A 924 -37.12 -7.49 -26.99
N ALA A 925 -36.58 -7.88 -25.84
CA ALA A 925 -35.20 -7.61 -25.48
C ALA A 925 -34.22 -8.40 -26.35
N ILE A 926 -34.54 -9.66 -26.68
CA ILE A 926 -33.77 -10.51 -27.59
C ILE A 926 -33.86 -9.98 -29.04
N ALA A 927 -35.04 -9.57 -29.50
CA ALA A 927 -35.17 -8.89 -30.79
C ALA A 927 -34.34 -7.59 -30.85
N TRP A 928 -34.33 -6.79 -29.77
CA TRP A 928 -33.53 -5.58 -29.69
C TRP A 928 -32.02 -5.87 -29.65
N LEU A 929 -31.58 -6.92 -28.95
CA LEU A 929 -30.18 -7.37 -28.96
C LEU A 929 -29.75 -7.89 -30.34
N ALA A 930 -30.64 -8.53 -31.11
CA ALA A 930 -30.39 -8.87 -32.50
C ALA A 930 -30.18 -7.60 -33.35
N ASP A 931 -31.02 -6.58 -33.17
CA ASP A 931 -30.86 -5.25 -33.79
C ASP A 931 -29.59 -4.50 -33.30
N GLN A 932 -28.92 -4.95 -32.23
CA GLN A 932 -27.61 -4.44 -31.79
C GLN A 932 -26.42 -5.26 -32.31
N GLN A 933 -26.63 -6.39 -33.00
CA GLN A 933 -25.54 -7.15 -33.59
C GLN A 933 -25.04 -6.45 -34.87
N ASP A 934 -23.73 -6.24 -34.95
CA ASP A 934 -23.07 -5.66 -36.12
C ASP A 934 -22.76 -6.75 -37.17
N ASP A 935 -23.33 -6.62 -38.37
CA ASP A 935 -23.23 -7.59 -39.48
C ASP A 935 -21.78 -7.86 -39.96
N GLU A 936 -20.86 -6.89 -39.83
CA GLU A 936 -19.48 -7.03 -40.31
C GLU A 936 -18.56 -7.69 -39.27
N THR A 937 -18.83 -7.47 -37.98
CA THR A 937 -17.93 -7.87 -36.89
C THR A 937 -18.50 -8.93 -35.95
N GLY A 938 -19.82 -9.12 -35.90
CA GLY A 938 -20.52 -10.04 -34.98
C GLY A 938 -20.66 -9.53 -33.55
N ALA A 939 -20.15 -8.34 -33.23
CA ALA A 939 -20.26 -7.72 -31.91
C ALA A 939 -21.71 -7.35 -31.58
N PHE A 940 -22.08 -7.36 -30.29
CA PHE A 940 -23.43 -6.98 -29.82
C PHE A 940 -23.54 -5.47 -29.47
N ILE A 941 -22.66 -4.63 -30.02
CA ILE A 941 -22.73 -3.17 -29.91
C ILE A 941 -22.61 -2.57 -31.32
N LEU A 942 -23.74 -2.09 -31.84
CA LEU A 942 -23.81 -1.36 -33.12
C LEU A 942 -23.30 0.09 -32.99
N SER A 943 -23.46 0.72 -31.81
CA SER A 943 -22.98 2.08 -31.56
C SER A 943 -22.74 2.35 -30.08
N GLY A 944 -21.56 2.87 -29.75
CA GLY A 944 -21.15 3.21 -28.38
C GLY A 944 -19.69 3.66 -28.32
N PRO A 945 -19.18 4.08 -27.15
CA PRO A 945 -17.75 4.28 -26.97
C PRO A 945 -17.01 2.91 -26.92
N SER A 946 -15.82 2.83 -27.50
CA SER A 946 -15.06 1.57 -27.65
C SER A 946 -14.78 0.84 -26.34
N TRP A 947 -14.79 1.56 -25.21
CA TRP A 947 -14.45 1.00 -23.91
C TRP A 947 -15.61 0.27 -23.20
N TYR A 948 -16.76 0.09 -23.86
CA TYR A 948 -17.79 -0.89 -23.45
C TYR A 948 -17.88 -2.12 -24.38
N THR A 949 -17.23 -2.12 -25.55
CA THR A 949 -17.51 -3.10 -26.62
C THR A 949 -17.40 -4.55 -26.15
N ASN A 950 -16.28 -4.92 -25.51
CA ASN A 950 -16.04 -6.32 -25.11
C ASN A 950 -16.83 -6.79 -23.87
N PRO A 951 -16.91 -6.08 -22.72
CA PRO A 951 -17.69 -6.56 -21.57
C PRO A 951 -19.18 -6.73 -21.88
N SER A 952 -19.80 -5.74 -22.52
CA SER A 952 -21.24 -5.74 -22.80
C SER A 952 -21.59 -6.79 -23.86
N HIS A 953 -20.70 -7.01 -24.83
CA HIS A 953 -20.83 -8.13 -25.78
C HIS A 953 -20.79 -9.49 -25.08
N ALA A 954 -19.86 -9.70 -24.14
CA ALA A 954 -19.77 -10.96 -23.39
C ALA A 954 -21.07 -11.23 -22.60
N ARG A 955 -21.59 -10.23 -21.86
CA ARG A 955 -22.88 -10.32 -21.17
C ARG A 955 -24.04 -10.59 -22.12
N ALA A 956 -24.09 -9.91 -23.28
CA ALA A 956 -25.12 -10.11 -24.29
C ALA A 956 -25.06 -11.52 -24.92
N LEU A 957 -23.87 -12.08 -25.16
CA LEU A 957 -23.72 -13.45 -25.65
C LEU A 957 -24.20 -14.48 -24.62
N THR A 958 -23.84 -14.31 -23.34
CA THR A 958 -24.38 -15.16 -22.25
C THR A 958 -25.91 -15.07 -22.17
N ALA A 959 -26.48 -13.86 -22.21
CA ALA A 959 -27.94 -13.64 -22.15
C ALA A 959 -28.68 -14.19 -23.37
N TRP A 960 -28.09 -14.07 -24.57
CA TRP A 960 -28.62 -14.63 -25.81
C TRP A 960 -28.71 -16.15 -25.74
N ILE A 961 -27.61 -16.80 -25.34
CA ILE A 961 -27.55 -18.27 -25.20
C ILE A 961 -28.52 -18.73 -24.12
N ALA A 962 -28.48 -18.14 -22.92
CA ALA A 962 -29.34 -18.51 -21.80
C ALA A 962 -30.84 -18.38 -22.12
N TYR A 963 -31.24 -17.35 -22.87
CA TYR A 963 -32.61 -17.26 -23.37
C TYR A 963 -32.93 -18.40 -24.33
N HIS A 964 -32.07 -18.64 -25.33
CA HIS A 964 -32.31 -19.63 -26.37
C HIS A 964 -32.17 -21.09 -25.92
N THR A 965 -31.57 -21.36 -24.76
CA THR A 965 -31.62 -22.67 -24.08
C THR A 965 -32.80 -22.84 -23.13
N SER A 966 -33.54 -21.75 -22.81
CA SER A 966 -34.70 -21.82 -21.92
C SER A 966 -35.96 -22.36 -22.61
N GLU A 967 -36.91 -22.87 -21.83
CA GLU A 967 -38.22 -23.33 -22.33
C GLU A 967 -39.06 -22.20 -22.99
N LEU A 968 -38.68 -20.94 -22.79
CA LEU A 968 -39.39 -19.76 -23.31
C LEU A 968 -39.02 -19.43 -24.77
N ALA A 969 -37.99 -20.06 -25.34
CA ALA A 969 -37.48 -19.71 -26.65
C ALA A 969 -38.20 -20.40 -27.83
N PRO A 970 -38.31 -19.72 -28.99
CA PRO A 970 -38.73 -20.36 -30.24
C PRO A 970 -37.79 -21.51 -30.62
N GLN A 971 -38.36 -22.65 -31.01
CA GLN A 971 -37.64 -23.90 -31.33
C GLN A 971 -36.86 -23.88 -32.67
N ASP A 972 -36.61 -22.70 -33.24
CA ASP A 972 -35.80 -22.54 -34.46
C ASP A 972 -34.32 -22.40 -34.09
N SER A 973 -33.66 -23.54 -33.91
CA SER A 973 -32.25 -23.59 -33.47
C SER A 973 -31.25 -23.05 -34.49
N GLU A 974 -31.53 -23.11 -35.80
CA GLU A 974 -30.53 -22.78 -36.82
C GLU A 974 -30.27 -21.27 -36.91
N ALA A 975 -31.32 -20.45 -36.77
CA ALA A 975 -31.21 -18.99 -36.84
C ALA A 975 -30.40 -18.40 -35.67
N TRP A 976 -30.72 -18.76 -34.41
CA TRP A 976 -30.05 -18.15 -33.26
C TRP A 976 -28.61 -18.67 -33.06
N LEU A 977 -28.33 -19.92 -33.45
CA LEU A 977 -26.97 -20.46 -33.45
C LEU A 977 -26.07 -19.77 -34.49
N ALA A 978 -26.63 -19.20 -35.57
CA ALA A 978 -25.85 -18.37 -36.50
C ALA A 978 -25.43 -17.04 -35.87
N THR A 979 -26.34 -16.32 -35.21
CA THR A 979 -26.04 -15.11 -34.43
C THR A 979 -25.03 -15.38 -33.32
N ALA A 980 -25.22 -16.45 -32.55
CA ALA A 980 -24.30 -16.83 -31.47
C ALA A 980 -22.92 -17.23 -32.02
N ARG A 981 -22.83 -17.88 -33.19
CA ARG A 981 -21.54 -18.17 -33.84
C ARG A 981 -20.82 -16.91 -34.31
N ALA A 982 -21.52 -15.97 -34.93
CA ALA A 982 -20.93 -14.68 -35.33
C ALA A 982 -20.35 -13.90 -34.13
N ALA A 983 -21.02 -14.02 -32.96
CA ALA A 983 -20.53 -13.50 -31.69
C ALA A 983 -19.31 -14.24 -31.13
N VAL A 984 -19.28 -15.58 -31.13
CA VAL A 984 -18.08 -16.37 -30.78
C VAL A 984 -16.89 -16.03 -31.68
N ASP A 985 -17.13 -15.87 -32.98
CA ASP A 985 -16.11 -15.43 -33.92
C ASP A 985 -15.62 -13.99 -33.63
N PHE A 986 -16.45 -13.13 -33.02
CA PHE A 986 -16.03 -11.81 -32.53
C PHE A 986 -15.12 -11.94 -31.31
N CYS A 987 -15.43 -12.79 -30.33
CA CYS A 987 -14.55 -13.03 -29.18
C CYS A 987 -13.12 -13.37 -29.64
N ALA A 988 -12.97 -14.24 -30.64
CA ALA A 988 -11.67 -14.59 -31.22
C ALA A 988 -10.97 -13.41 -31.94
N ARG A 989 -11.73 -12.53 -32.63
CA ARG A 989 -11.20 -11.29 -33.25
C ARG A 989 -10.81 -10.21 -32.23
N ALA A 990 -11.51 -10.15 -31.10
CA ALA A 990 -11.32 -9.16 -30.05
C ALA A 990 -10.25 -9.55 -29.02
N ARG A 991 -9.81 -10.81 -29.03
CA ARG A 991 -8.75 -11.34 -28.16
C ARG A 991 -7.41 -10.63 -28.42
N ASN A 992 -6.70 -10.28 -27.36
CA ASN A 992 -5.34 -9.75 -27.49
C ASN A 992 -4.38 -10.86 -27.97
N PRO A 993 -3.35 -10.56 -28.79
CA PRO A 993 -2.49 -11.58 -29.38
C PRO A 993 -1.88 -12.57 -28.37
N TYR A 994 -2.38 -13.80 -28.37
CA TYR A 994 -1.99 -14.92 -27.49
C TYR A 994 -2.29 -14.74 -25.99
N GLN A 995 -3.13 -13.79 -25.60
CA GLN A 995 -3.60 -13.58 -24.22
C GLN A 995 -5.14 -13.45 -24.19
N GLY A 996 -5.70 -12.82 -23.14
CA GLY A 996 -7.13 -12.64 -22.91
C GLY A 996 -7.71 -11.35 -23.52
N TRP A 997 -8.57 -10.66 -22.77
CA TRP A 997 -9.38 -9.54 -23.25
C TRP A 997 -9.36 -8.33 -22.32
N ARG A 998 -9.84 -7.21 -22.86
CA ARG A 998 -10.12 -5.93 -22.20
C ARG A 998 -11.16 -5.17 -23.00
N TYR A 999 -11.67 -4.07 -22.48
CA TYR A 999 -12.66 -3.16 -23.07
C TYR A 999 -12.63 -2.97 -24.60
N ASP A 1000 -11.50 -2.53 -25.17
CA ASP A 1000 -11.44 -1.98 -26.55
C ASP A 1000 -11.42 -3.03 -27.67
N TYR A 1001 -12.17 -2.74 -28.74
CA TYR A 1001 -12.00 -3.33 -30.07
C TYR A 1001 -11.74 -2.22 -31.12
N PRO A 1002 -10.75 -2.36 -32.03
CA PRO A 1002 -9.76 -3.44 -32.14
C PRO A 1002 -8.82 -3.54 -30.91
N PRO A 1003 -8.28 -4.73 -30.60
CA PRO A 1003 -7.54 -4.99 -29.36
C PRO A 1003 -6.29 -4.10 -29.18
N ALA A 1004 -6.22 -3.43 -28.02
CA ALA A 1004 -5.10 -2.56 -27.63
C ALA A 1004 -3.88 -3.32 -27.04
N GLY A 1005 -3.99 -4.64 -26.83
CA GLY A 1005 -2.97 -5.49 -26.23
C GLY A 1005 -2.86 -5.38 -24.70
N ASP A 1006 -3.73 -4.61 -24.04
CA ASP A 1006 -3.89 -4.66 -22.59
C ASP A 1006 -4.96 -5.71 -22.27
N ASN A 1007 -4.76 -6.55 -21.27
CA ASN A 1007 -5.80 -7.42 -20.72
C ASN A 1007 -6.30 -6.85 -19.38
N ASP A 1008 -7.45 -7.33 -18.91
CA ASP A 1008 -7.82 -7.33 -17.49
C ASP A 1008 -8.63 -8.58 -17.13
N SER A 1009 -8.57 -9.00 -15.87
CA SER A 1009 -9.16 -10.28 -15.41
C SER A 1009 -10.69 -10.30 -15.49
N VAL A 1010 -11.35 -9.15 -15.34
CA VAL A 1010 -12.81 -9.06 -15.34
C VAL A 1010 -13.38 -9.27 -16.74
N VAL A 1011 -12.90 -8.50 -17.73
CA VAL A 1011 -13.36 -8.67 -19.12
C VAL A 1011 -12.89 -10.01 -19.69
N THR A 1012 -11.74 -10.52 -19.24
CA THR A 1012 -11.27 -11.87 -19.59
C THR A 1012 -12.17 -12.96 -19.05
N GLY A 1013 -12.52 -12.93 -17.75
CA GLY A 1013 -13.42 -13.92 -17.15
C GLY A 1013 -14.82 -13.87 -17.75
N TRP A 1014 -15.39 -12.69 -18.01
CA TRP A 1014 -16.67 -12.57 -18.69
C TRP A 1014 -16.65 -13.13 -20.12
N MET A 1015 -15.58 -12.90 -20.88
CA MET A 1015 -15.39 -13.53 -22.19
C MET A 1015 -15.25 -15.06 -22.08
N LEU A 1016 -14.56 -15.57 -21.06
CA LEU A 1016 -14.46 -17.01 -20.79
C LEU A 1016 -15.84 -17.62 -20.45
N SER A 1017 -16.65 -17.03 -19.58
CA SER A 1017 -18.00 -17.50 -19.26
C SER A 1017 -18.93 -17.48 -20.47
N ALA A 1018 -18.88 -16.42 -21.30
CA ALA A 1018 -19.65 -16.35 -22.54
C ALA A 1018 -19.24 -17.43 -23.56
N LEU A 1019 -17.94 -17.76 -23.62
CA LEU A 1019 -17.41 -18.86 -24.44
C LEU A 1019 -17.71 -20.25 -23.85
N ALA A 1020 -17.80 -20.40 -22.53
CA ALA A 1020 -18.25 -21.65 -21.90
C ALA A 1020 -19.71 -21.95 -22.27
N ALA A 1021 -20.61 -20.98 -22.10
CA ALA A 1021 -22.00 -21.10 -22.54
C ALA A 1021 -22.12 -21.45 -24.04
N ALA A 1022 -21.26 -20.88 -24.89
CA ALA A 1022 -21.22 -21.19 -26.31
C ALA A 1022 -20.75 -22.63 -26.61
N ARG A 1023 -19.71 -23.10 -25.92
CA ARG A 1023 -19.22 -24.49 -25.98
C ARG A 1023 -20.33 -25.47 -25.59
N ASP A 1024 -21.12 -25.16 -24.57
CA ASP A 1024 -22.12 -26.08 -24.00
C ASP A 1024 -23.36 -26.25 -24.89
N VAL A 1025 -23.68 -25.26 -25.73
CA VAL A 1025 -24.64 -25.41 -26.84
C VAL A 1025 -24.02 -25.95 -28.14
N GLY A 1026 -22.77 -26.43 -28.09
CA GLY A 1026 -22.10 -27.10 -29.20
C GLY A 1026 -21.52 -26.17 -30.28
N LEU A 1027 -21.29 -24.89 -29.97
CA LEU A 1027 -20.50 -24.01 -30.85
C LEU A 1027 -19.01 -24.34 -30.76
N GLU A 1028 -18.27 -24.11 -31.85
CA GLU A 1028 -16.84 -24.38 -31.90
C GLU A 1028 -16.08 -23.22 -31.26
N VAL A 1029 -15.54 -23.47 -30.06
CA VAL A 1029 -14.68 -22.52 -29.35
C VAL A 1029 -13.23 -22.99 -29.45
N GLY A 1030 -12.34 -22.07 -29.84
CA GLY A 1030 -10.92 -22.38 -30.01
C GLY A 1030 -10.19 -22.62 -28.69
N ARG A 1031 -9.19 -23.51 -28.73
CA ARG A 1031 -8.36 -23.86 -27.56
C ARG A 1031 -7.39 -22.74 -27.17
N GLU A 1032 -7.14 -21.77 -28.05
CA GLU A 1032 -6.28 -20.63 -27.73
C GLU A 1032 -7.04 -19.56 -26.92
N GLU A 1033 -8.35 -19.48 -27.10
CA GLU A 1033 -9.25 -18.55 -26.40
C GLU A 1033 -9.33 -18.93 -24.92
N GLN A 1034 -9.61 -20.20 -24.61
CA GLN A 1034 -9.54 -20.73 -23.24
C GLN A 1034 -8.13 -20.52 -22.65
N ARG A 1035 -7.09 -20.98 -23.36
CA ARG A 1035 -5.71 -20.97 -22.84
C ARG A 1035 -5.16 -19.55 -22.64
N GLY A 1036 -5.46 -18.63 -23.55
CA GLY A 1036 -5.05 -17.23 -23.46
C GLY A 1036 -5.82 -16.45 -22.39
N GLY A 1037 -7.09 -16.80 -22.16
CA GLY A 1037 -7.88 -16.27 -21.06
C GLY A 1037 -7.38 -16.76 -19.70
N PHE A 1038 -7.27 -18.08 -19.51
CA PHE A 1038 -6.73 -18.69 -18.29
C PHE A 1038 -5.34 -18.12 -17.97
N ALA A 1039 -4.42 -18.06 -18.94
CA ALA A 1039 -3.09 -17.48 -18.72
C ALA A 1039 -3.12 -16.03 -18.21
N VAL A 1040 -4.15 -15.22 -18.50
CA VAL A 1040 -4.29 -13.86 -17.94
C VAL A 1040 -4.82 -13.89 -16.50
N LEU A 1041 -5.67 -14.85 -16.15
CA LEU A 1041 -6.10 -15.05 -14.76
C LEU A 1041 -4.92 -15.58 -13.93
N ASP A 1042 -4.19 -16.56 -14.45
CA ASP A 1042 -2.99 -17.15 -13.86
C ASP A 1042 -1.85 -16.11 -13.71
N GLU A 1043 -1.58 -15.28 -14.73
CA GLU A 1043 -0.61 -14.15 -14.67
C GLU A 1043 -1.00 -13.07 -13.63
N ASN A 1044 -2.30 -12.99 -13.30
CA ASN A 1044 -2.83 -12.02 -12.34
C ASN A 1044 -3.07 -12.61 -10.94
N PHE A 1045 -2.92 -13.91 -10.75
CA PHE A 1045 -2.99 -14.56 -9.44
C PHE A 1045 -1.78 -14.20 -8.56
N ASP A 1046 -2.03 -13.95 -7.28
CA ASP A 1046 -1.02 -13.76 -6.24
C ASP A 1046 -1.10 -14.92 -5.22
N PRO A 1047 -0.13 -15.85 -5.22
CA PRO A 1047 -0.13 -17.00 -4.32
C PRO A 1047 0.09 -16.63 -2.85
N ALA A 1048 0.52 -15.40 -2.52
CA ALA A 1048 0.64 -14.96 -1.13
C ALA A 1048 -0.72 -14.55 -0.53
N THR A 1049 -1.66 -14.08 -1.34
CA THR A 1049 -2.96 -13.56 -0.88
C THR A 1049 -4.16 -14.35 -1.36
N GLY A 1050 -4.01 -15.23 -2.36
CA GLY A 1050 -5.11 -15.89 -3.05
C GLY A 1050 -5.82 -14.99 -4.08
N ARG A 1051 -5.33 -13.76 -4.31
CA ARG A 1051 -6.02 -12.76 -5.14
C ARG A 1051 -5.74 -12.92 -6.62
N VAL A 1052 -6.77 -12.96 -7.45
CA VAL A 1052 -6.61 -12.60 -8.87
C VAL A 1052 -6.76 -11.09 -9.00
N GLY A 1053 -5.67 -10.42 -9.32
CA GLY A 1053 -5.62 -8.97 -9.50
C GLY A 1053 -6.30 -8.50 -10.78
N TYR A 1054 -6.55 -7.20 -10.89
CA TYR A 1054 -7.28 -6.63 -12.02
C TYR A 1054 -6.45 -6.52 -13.32
N ILE A 1055 -5.21 -6.01 -13.25
CA ILE A 1055 -4.30 -5.80 -14.43
C ILE A 1055 -2.85 -6.23 -14.15
N GLY A 1056 -2.68 -7.18 -13.23
CA GLY A 1056 -1.41 -7.70 -12.76
C GLY A 1056 -1.59 -8.45 -11.45
N CYS A 1057 -0.69 -9.40 -11.17
CA CYS A 1057 -0.54 -10.14 -9.90
C CYS A 1057 -0.94 -9.29 -8.66
N GLY A 1058 -1.99 -9.73 -7.94
CA GLY A 1058 -2.48 -9.13 -6.68
C GLY A 1058 -3.08 -7.71 -6.76
N THR A 1059 -3.15 -7.09 -7.95
CA THR A 1059 -3.57 -5.68 -8.08
C THR A 1059 -5.05 -5.43 -7.75
N ALA A 1060 -5.30 -4.41 -6.93
CA ALA A 1060 -6.63 -3.95 -6.52
C ALA A 1060 -7.62 -3.71 -7.69
N THR A 1061 -8.91 -3.85 -7.41
CA THR A 1061 -10.01 -3.61 -8.36
C THR A 1061 -9.96 -2.18 -8.91
N SER A 1062 -10.13 -2.02 -10.23
CA SER A 1062 -10.10 -0.69 -10.85
C SER A 1062 -11.33 0.16 -10.48
N ARG A 1063 -11.06 1.43 -10.18
CA ARG A 1063 -12.04 2.47 -9.84
C ARG A 1063 -11.60 3.80 -10.47
N ILE A 1064 -12.55 4.62 -10.92
CA ILE A 1064 -12.27 5.89 -11.60
C ILE A 1064 -12.94 7.10 -10.93
N GLY A 1065 -12.27 8.25 -10.96
CA GLY A 1065 -12.77 9.48 -10.35
C GLY A 1065 -13.13 9.29 -8.87
N LYS A 1066 -14.21 9.94 -8.42
CA LYS A 1066 -14.68 9.89 -7.03
C LYS A 1066 -15.02 8.47 -6.55
N LYS A 1067 -15.41 7.54 -7.44
CA LYS A 1067 -15.68 6.14 -7.06
C LYS A 1067 -14.45 5.45 -6.45
N LYS A 1068 -13.22 5.90 -6.75
CA LYS A 1068 -12.01 5.38 -6.10
C LYS A 1068 -11.93 5.77 -4.62
N ASP A 1069 -12.37 6.98 -4.29
CA ASP A 1069 -12.28 7.53 -2.94
C ASP A 1069 -13.48 7.09 -2.10
N ASP A 1070 -14.67 6.99 -2.70
CA ASP A 1070 -15.90 6.48 -2.06
C ASP A 1070 -15.94 4.93 -1.95
N PHE A 1071 -15.25 4.18 -2.83
CA PHE A 1071 -15.29 2.71 -2.90
C PHE A 1071 -13.89 2.13 -3.25
N PRO A 1072 -12.97 1.99 -2.28
CA PRO A 1072 -11.60 1.54 -2.53
C PRO A 1072 -11.52 0.18 -3.25
N GLY A 1073 -10.56 0.05 -4.17
CA GLY A 1073 -10.40 -1.16 -4.99
C GLY A 1073 -10.01 -2.43 -4.23
N ASP A 1074 -9.56 -2.29 -2.98
CA ASP A 1074 -9.17 -3.37 -2.07
C ASP A 1074 -10.27 -3.77 -1.08
N ALA A 1075 -11.39 -3.04 -1.03
CA ALA A 1075 -12.51 -3.34 -0.12
C ALA A 1075 -13.29 -4.61 -0.52
N VAL A 1076 -13.14 -5.06 -1.77
CA VAL A 1076 -13.84 -6.19 -2.39
C VAL A 1076 -12.94 -6.92 -3.39
N GLU A 1077 -13.25 -8.19 -3.69
CA GLU A 1077 -12.40 -9.11 -4.45
C GLU A 1077 -13.01 -9.47 -5.81
N PHE A 1078 -13.54 -8.46 -6.51
CA PHE A 1078 -14.29 -8.63 -7.75
C PHE A 1078 -13.56 -9.38 -8.88
N PRO A 1079 -12.27 -9.13 -9.20
CA PRO A 1079 -11.61 -9.87 -10.26
C PRO A 1079 -11.33 -11.32 -9.88
N THR A 1080 -11.08 -11.60 -8.59
CA THR A 1080 -10.99 -12.96 -8.02
C THR A 1080 -12.31 -13.71 -8.18
N ALA A 1081 -13.45 -13.06 -7.94
CA ALA A 1081 -14.76 -13.70 -8.06
C ALA A 1081 -15.09 -14.05 -9.52
N VAL A 1082 -14.85 -13.12 -10.43
CA VAL A 1082 -15.03 -13.33 -11.88
C VAL A 1082 -14.07 -14.39 -12.43
N ALA A 1083 -12.87 -14.53 -11.86
CA ALA A 1083 -11.94 -15.60 -12.22
C ALA A 1083 -12.46 -16.98 -11.78
N LEU A 1084 -12.92 -17.14 -10.54
CA LEU A 1084 -13.46 -18.40 -10.03
C LEU A 1084 -14.68 -18.89 -10.81
N CYS A 1085 -15.63 -18.00 -11.12
CA CYS A 1085 -16.73 -18.32 -12.03
C CYS A 1085 -16.20 -18.80 -13.39
N ALA A 1086 -15.25 -18.09 -14.00
CA ALA A 1086 -14.68 -18.46 -15.30
C ALA A 1086 -13.94 -19.82 -15.29
N TYR A 1087 -13.25 -20.20 -14.20
CA TYR A 1087 -12.66 -21.53 -14.07
C TYR A 1087 -13.76 -22.61 -13.93
N ARG A 1088 -14.75 -22.40 -13.04
CA ARG A 1088 -15.88 -23.32 -12.81
C ARG A 1088 -16.71 -23.54 -14.06
N ASP A 1089 -17.10 -22.48 -14.77
CA ASP A 1089 -17.86 -22.54 -16.02
C ASP A 1089 -17.12 -23.36 -17.09
N TRP A 1090 -15.78 -23.36 -17.05
CA TRP A 1090 -14.96 -24.17 -17.93
C TRP A 1090 -14.80 -25.64 -17.49
N GLY A 1091 -15.41 -26.05 -16.38
CA GLY A 1091 -15.38 -27.41 -15.85
C GLY A 1091 -14.17 -27.71 -14.97
N VAL A 1092 -13.57 -26.68 -14.36
CA VAL A 1092 -12.54 -26.84 -13.34
C VAL A 1092 -13.21 -26.97 -11.97
N ASP A 1093 -12.84 -28.01 -11.23
CA ASP A 1093 -13.23 -28.14 -9.83
C ASP A 1093 -12.44 -27.12 -8.99
N LEU A 1094 -13.14 -26.30 -8.20
CA LEU A 1094 -12.52 -25.24 -7.40
C LEU A 1094 -11.98 -25.73 -6.06
N VAL A 1095 -12.38 -26.92 -5.59
CA VAL A 1095 -11.93 -27.49 -4.30
C VAL A 1095 -10.82 -28.53 -4.44
N GLU A 1096 -10.38 -28.83 -5.67
CA GLU A 1096 -9.25 -29.71 -5.99
C GLU A 1096 -7.97 -28.93 -6.40
N VAL A 1097 -7.95 -27.60 -6.22
CA VAL A 1097 -6.85 -26.71 -6.63
C VAL A 1097 -6.52 -25.72 -5.51
N ASP A 1098 -5.31 -25.80 -4.95
CA ASP A 1098 -4.86 -24.98 -3.81
C ASP A 1098 -5.00 -23.48 -4.08
N GLU A 1099 -4.68 -23.03 -5.30
CA GLU A 1099 -4.83 -21.64 -5.72
C GLU A 1099 -6.29 -21.16 -5.69
N HIS A 1100 -7.24 -22.03 -6.09
CA HIS A 1100 -8.67 -21.73 -6.06
C HIS A 1100 -9.25 -21.79 -4.65
N ILE A 1101 -8.75 -22.69 -3.79
CA ILE A 1101 -9.10 -22.72 -2.35
C ILE A 1101 -8.65 -21.42 -1.67
N ALA A 1102 -7.44 -20.93 -1.97
CA ALA A 1102 -6.95 -19.65 -1.47
C ALA A 1102 -7.79 -18.46 -1.99
N SER A 1103 -8.16 -18.47 -3.28
CA SER A 1103 -9.08 -17.49 -3.86
C SER A 1103 -10.48 -17.53 -3.24
N LEU A 1104 -11.00 -18.72 -2.92
CA LEU A 1104 -12.30 -18.90 -2.28
C LEU A 1104 -12.29 -18.37 -0.84
N ALA A 1105 -11.26 -18.67 -0.05
CA ALA A 1105 -11.07 -18.08 1.28
C ALA A 1105 -10.95 -16.55 1.22
N LEU A 1106 -10.23 -16.00 0.23
CA LEU A 1106 -10.10 -14.56 0.03
C LEU A 1106 -11.43 -13.90 -0.42
N LEU A 1107 -12.21 -14.54 -1.30
CA LEU A 1107 -13.58 -14.09 -1.60
C LEU A 1107 -14.37 -13.99 -0.31
N ALA A 1108 -14.35 -15.11 0.43
CA ALA A 1108 -15.11 -15.26 1.62
C ALA A 1108 -14.82 -14.08 2.57
N SER A 1109 -13.55 -13.70 2.86
CA SER A 1109 -13.15 -12.59 3.78
C SER A 1109 -14.06 -11.37 3.78
N LYS A 1110 -14.47 -10.98 2.57
CA LYS A 1110 -15.20 -9.75 2.28
C LYS A 1110 -16.60 -10.16 1.84
N PRO A 1111 -17.46 -10.61 2.77
CA PRO A 1111 -18.83 -10.93 2.44
C PRO A 1111 -19.59 -9.65 2.05
N PRO A 1112 -20.77 -9.78 1.44
CA PRO A 1112 -21.63 -8.62 1.17
C PRO A 1112 -21.93 -7.82 2.45
N ARG A 1113 -21.58 -6.53 2.43
CA ARG A 1113 -21.93 -5.54 3.47
C ARG A 1113 -22.31 -4.24 2.77
N TRP A 1114 -23.55 -3.77 2.99
CA TRP A 1114 -24.03 -2.50 2.44
C TRP A 1114 -23.42 -1.32 3.23
N SER A 1115 -22.20 -0.90 2.88
CA SER A 1115 -21.51 0.22 3.53
C SER A 1115 -20.80 1.11 2.52
N ARG A 1116 -21.27 2.36 2.42
CA ARG A 1116 -20.56 3.44 1.73
C ARG A 1116 -19.43 4.06 2.56
N GLY A 1117 -19.45 3.89 3.89
CA GLY A 1117 -18.38 4.37 4.76
C GLY A 1117 -17.10 3.55 4.63
N GLU A 1118 -17.24 2.24 4.41
CA GLU A 1118 -16.14 1.30 4.21
C GLU A 1118 -15.89 1.01 2.71
N GLY A 1119 -16.78 1.47 1.83
CA GLY A 1119 -16.66 1.33 0.38
C GLY A 1119 -16.91 -0.10 -0.14
N THR A 1120 -17.64 -0.93 0.62
CA THR A 1120 -17.88 -2.35 0.35
C THR A 1120 -19.11 -2.65 -0.52
N THR A 1121 -19.95 -1.65 -0.79
CA THR A 1121 -21.11 -1.82 -1.70
C THR A 1121 -20.64 -1.96 -3.15
N ASP A 1122 -20.69 -3.18 -3.69
CA ASP A 1122 -20.34 -3.51 -5.08
C ASP A 1122 -21.25 -4.65 -5.57
N SER A 1123 -22.30 -4.30 -6.32
CA SER A 1123 -23.34 -5.27 -6.73
C SER A 1123 -22.83 -6.33 -7.71
N TYR A 1124 -21.79 -6.03 -8.49
CA TYR A 1124 -21.13 -6.98 -9.38
C TYR A 1124 -20.29 -7.98 -8.60
N TYR A 1125 -19.54 -7.52 -7.61
CA TYR A 1125 -18.82 -8.41 -6.69
C TYR A 1125 -19.78 -9.35 -5.96
N TRP A 1126 -20.93 -8.86 -5.50
CA TRP A 1126 -21.90 -9.69 -4.79
C TRP A 1126 -22.50 -10.77 -5.70
N ALA A 1127 -22.85 -10.45 -6.95
CA ALA A 1127 -23.36 -11.45 -7.88
C ALA A 1127 -22.34 -12.58 -8.18
N PHE A 1128 -21.14 -12.22 -8.65
CA PHE A 1128 -20.11 -13.21 -8.99
C PHE A 1128 -19.50 -13.89 -7.76
N GLY A 1129 -19.44 -13.21 -6.61
CA GLY A 1129 -18.94 -13.78 -5.36
C GLY A 1129 -19.88 -14.85 -4.79
N THR A 1130 -21.21 -14.63 -4.87
CA THR A 1130 -22.21 -15.61 -4.44
C THR A 1130 -22.15 -16.86 -5.31
N ASP A 1131 -22.12 -16.67 -6.63
CA ASP A 1131 -22.02 -17.70 -7.66
C ASP A 1131 -20.75 -18.57 -7.51
N ALA A 1132 -19.60 -17.96 -7.18
CA ALA A 1132 -18.37 -18.68 -6.88
C ALA A 1132 -18.40 -19.42 -5.52
N ILE A 1133 -19.04 -18.85 -4.49
CA ILE A 1133 -19.06 -19.40 -3.12
C ILE A 1133 -20.03 -20.58 -2.96
N GLN A 1134 -21.10 -20.71 -3.75
CA GLN A 1134 -22.04 -21.85 -3.60
C GLN A 1134 -21.32 -23.21 -3.75
N VAL A 1135 -20.25 -23.28 -4.55
CA VAL A 1135 -19.42 -24.48 -4.78
C VAL A 1135 -18.85 -25.08 -3.48
N LEU A 1136 -18.70 -24.29 -2.41
CA LEU A 1136 -18.26 -24.78 -1.09
C LEU A 1136 -19.38 -25.44 -0.26
N GLY A 1137 -20.64 -25.11 -0.56
CA GLY A 1137 -21.81 -25.55 0.20
C GLY A 1137 -21.77 -25.24 1.71
N GLY A 1138 -22.66 -25.93 2.44
CA GLY A 1138 -22.68 -25.99 3.90
C GLY A 1138 -22.62 -24.64 4.64
N ALA A 1139 -22.03 -24.67 5.83
CA ALA A 1139 -22.04 -23.54 6.76
C ALA A 1139 -21.32 -22.26 6.27
N LEU A 1140 -20.46 -22.35 5.23
CA LEU A 1140 -19.76 -21.19 4.67
C LEU A 1140 -20.59 -20.51 3.58
N ALA A 1141 -21.15 -21.29 2.64
CA ALA A 1141 -22.12 -20.76 1.67
C ALA A 1141 -23.35 -20.18 2.40
N GLU A 1142 -23.91 -20.91 3.37
CA GLU A 1142 -24.98 -20.40 4.24
C GLU A 1142 -24.66 -19.05 4.89
N ARG A 1143 -23.45 -18.90 5.46
CA ARG A 1143 -23.03 -17.65 6.11
C ARG A 1143 -22.96 -16.51 5.10
N TRP A 1144 -22.46 -16.79 3.89
CA TRP A 1144 -22.40 -15.81 2.81
C TRP A 1144 -23.80 -15.38 2.39
N ASN A 1145 -24.69 -16.35 2.18
CA ASN A 1145 -26.07 -16.14 1.79
C ASN A 1145 -26.82 -15.30 2.84
N ARG A 1146 -26.65 -15.57 4.15
CA ARG A 1146 -27.18 -14.73 5.24
C ARG A 1146 -26.66 -13.28 5.20
N ARG A 1147 -25.38 -13.05 4.87
CA ARG A 1147 -24.82 -11.69 4.75
C ARG A 1147 -25.33 -10.97 3.49
N LEU A 1148 -25.50 -11.68 2.38
CA LEU A 1148 -26.12 -11.14 1.16
C LEU A 1148 -27.58 -10.73 1.39
N GLU A 1149 -28.35 -11.60 2.04
CA GLU A 1149 -29.76 -11.36 2.37
C GLU A 1149 -29.90 -10.16 3.31
N SER A 1150 -29.09 -10.04 4.36
CA SER A 1150 -29.04 -8.83 5.20
C SER A 1150 -28.65 -7.57 4.39
N ALA A 1151 -27.58 -7.65 3.57
CA ALA A 1151 -27.11 -6.52 2.77
C ALA A 1151 -28.15 -6.02 1.75
N LEU A 1152 -29.05 -6.88 1.24
CA LEU A 1152 -30.02 -6.51 0.20
C LEU A 1152 -31.47 -6.39 0.69
N LEU A 1153 -31.96 -7.29 1.54
CA LEU A 1153 -33.36 -7.32 1.98
C LEU A 1153 -33.68 -6.24 3.03
N GLU A 1154 -32.67 -5.65 3.67
CA GLU A 1154 -32.81 -4.48 4.56
C GLU A 1154 -32.71 -3.15 3.81
N HIS A 1155 -32.23 -3.15 2.56
CA HIS A 1155 -31.77 -1.95 1.83
C HIS A 1155 -32.49 -1.67 0.50
N PHE A 1156 -33.64 -2.28 0.25
CA PHE A 1156 -34.46 -2.00 -0.94
C PHE A 1156 -35.52 -0.92 -0.69
N ASP A 1157 -35.69 -0.03 -1.66
CA ASP A 1157 -36.75 0.97 -1.73
C ASP A 1157 -37.98 0.43 -2.47
N ARG A 1158 -39.08 1.19 -2.48
CA ARG A 1158 -40.32 0.84 -3.23
C ARG A 1158 -40.74 1.92 -4.22
N ASP A 1159 -41.11 1.51 -5.44
CA ASP A 1159 -41.62 2.42 -6.47
C ASP A 1159 -43.01 2.98 -6.09
N ALA A 1160 -43.54 3.91 -6.91
CA ALA A 1160 -44.86 4.50 -6.69
C ALA A 1160 -46.04 3.50 -6.76
N ASN A 1161 -45.78 2.25 -7.15
CA ASN A 1161 -46.73 1.13 -7.20
C ASN A 1161 -46.46 0.07 -6.10
N GLY A 1162 -45.42 0.27 -5.27
CA GLY A 1162 -45.02 -0.62 -4.17
C GLY A 1162 -43.95 -1.65 -4.52
N ARG A 1163 -43.39 -1.66 -5.74
CA ARG A 1163 -42.42 -2.66 -6.21
C ARG A 1163 -41.01 -2.42 -5.67
N ALA A 1164 -40.32 -3.48 -5.25
CA ALA A 1164 -38.95 -3.39 -4.77
C ALA A 1164 -37.95 -2.91 -5.85
N TYR A 1165 -36.99 -2.09 -5.46
CA TYR A 1165 -35.81 -1.73 -6.26
C TYR A 1165 -34.65 -1.32 -5.33
N TRP A 1166 -33.41 -1.29 -5.82
CA TRP A 1166 -32.26 -0.79 -5.05
C TRP A 1166 -31.75 0.54 -5.58
N ALA A 1167 -31.53 1.48 -4.66
CA ALA A 1167 -30.91 2.77 -4.97
C ALA A 1167 -29.47 2.58 -5.49
N ALA A 1168 -29.08 3.34 -6.53
CA ALA A 1168 -27.75 3.25 -7.14
C ALA A 1168 -26.66 3.88 -6.26
N VAL A 1169 -26.19 3.13 -5.26
CA VAL A 1169 -25.23 3.57 -4.22
C VAL A 1169 -24.06 2.57 -4.06
N ASP A 1170 -23.53 2.07 -5.18
CA ASP A 1170 -22.43 1.12 -5.22
C ASP A 1170 -21.18 1.64 -5.97
N ALA A 1171 -20.17 0.80 -6.11
CA ALA A 1171 -18.92 1.13 -6.80
C ALA A 1171 -19.04 1.47 -8.30
N TRP A 1172 -20.15 1.13 -8.98
CA TRP A 1172 -20.27 1.15 -10.44
C TRP A 1172 -21.38 2.06 -10.96
N HIS A 1173 -22.55 2.04 -10.32
CA HIS A 1173 -23.77 2.72 -10.75
C HIS A 1173 -23.83 4.13 -10.15
N ASP A 1174 -24.08 5.16 -10.96
CA ASP A 1174 -24.27 6.53 -10.46
C ASP A 1174 -25.74 6.78 -10.07
N ALA A 1175 -25.99 7.80 -9.25
CA ALA A 1175 -27.34 8.07 -8.75
C ALA A 1175 -28.31 8.42 -9.90
N GLY A 1176 -29.41 7.68 -10.02
CA GLY A 1176 -30.27 7.66 -11.20
C GLY A 1176 -30.16 6.39 -12.04
N SER A 1177 -29.25 5.46 -11.72
CA SER A 1177 -29.04 4.19 -12.42
C SER A 1177 -29.68 2.97 -11.70
N GLU A 1178 -30.87 3.15 -11.09
CA GLU A 1178 -31.51 2.16 -10.21
C GLU A 1178 -31.93 0.85 -10.92
N VAL A 1179 -32.19 0.87 -12.23
CA VAL A 1179 -32.59 -0.32 -13.00
C VAL A 1179 -31.41 -1.28 -13.17
N ALA A 1180 -30.21 -0.75 -13.44
CA ALA A 1180 -29.00 -1.55 -13.54
C ALA A 1180 -28.58 -2.12 -12.17
N MET A 1181 -28.63 -1.31 -11.11
CA MET A 1181 -28.40 -1.76 -9.74
C MET A 1181 -29.37 -2.89 -9.36
N THR A 1182 -30.66 -2.70 -9.63
CA THR A 1182 -31.70 -3.70 -9.30
C THR A 1182 -31.50 -5.02 -10.05
N ALA A 1183 -31.11 -4.99 -11.33
CA ALA A 1183 -30.80 -6.22 -12.07
C ALA A 1183 -29.62 -7.00 -11.45
N MET A 1184 -28.58 -6.31 -10.96
CA MET A 1184 -27.44 -6.96 -10.32
C MET A 1184 -27.77 -7.48 -8.91
N CYS A 1185 -28.53 -6.74 -8.10
CA CYS A 1185 -29.02 -7.22 -6.80
C CYS A 1185 -29.91 -8.47 -6.93
N VAL A 1186 -30.76 -8.51 -7.95
CA VAL A 1186 -31.62 -9.66 -8.23
C VAL A 1186 -30.79 -10.88 -8.65
N LEU A 1187 -29.83 -10.71 -9.56
CA LEU A 1187 -28.89 -11.79 -9.94
C LEU A 1187 -28.11 -12.33 -8.74
N ALA A 1188 -27.69 -11.48 -7.80
CA ALA A 1188 -27.01 -11.93 -6.59
C ALA A 1188 -27.91 -12.77 -5.67
N LEU A 1189 -29.17 -12.36 -5.46
CA LEU A 1189 -30.14 -13.13 -4.65
C LEU A 1189 -30.60 -14.42 -5.33
N GLN A 1190 -30.57 -14.48 -6.67
CA GLN A 1190 -30.86 -15.68 -7.47
C GLN A 1190 -29.72 -16.69 -7.43
N ALA A 1191 -28.46 -16.23 -7.37
CA ALA A 1191 -27.28 -17.08 -7.25
C ALA A 1191 -27.14 -17.82 -5.89
N ILE A 1192 -28.13 -17.72 -4.99
CA ILE A 1192 -28.20 -18.54 -3.78
C ILE A 1192 -28.88 -19.87 -4.12
N GLU A 1193 -28.17 -20.99 -3.97
CA GLU A 1193 -28.79 -22.31 -4.07
C GLU A 1193 -29.76 -22.55 -2.90
N GLU A 1194 -30.96 -23.03 -3.21
CA GLU A 1194 -31.89 -23.54 -2.19
C GLU A 1194 -31.34 -24.85 -1.62
N SER A 1195 -31.38 -25.03 -0.29
CA SER A 1195 -30.85 -26.20 0.41
C SER A 1195 -31.69 -27.46 0.21
N GLY A 1196 -31.66 -27.98 -1.02
CA GLY A 1196 -32.14 -29.31 -1.37
C GLY A 1196 -31.38 -30.39 -0.60
N SER A 1197 -32.11 -31.39 -0.10
CA SER A 1197 -31.55 -32.45 0.72
C SER A 1197 -30.83 -33.51 -0.12
N ASP A 1198 -29.56 -33.26 -0.46
CA ASP A 1198 -28.49 -34.26 -0.61
C ASP A 1198 -27.19 -33.56 -1.05
N HIS A 1199 -26.24 -33.35 -0.13
CA HIS A 1199 -24.84 -33.77 -0.29
C HIS A 1199 -24.03 -33.65 1.03
#